data_AF-A0AAD3CK88-F1
#
_entry.id   AF-A0AAD3CK88-F1
#
_cell.length_a   1.000
_cell.length_b   1.000
_cell.length_c   1.000
_cell.angle_alpha   90.00
_cell.angle_beta   90.00
_cell.angle_gamma   90.00
#
_symmetry.space_group_name_H-M   'P 1'
#
loop_
_entity.id
_entity.type
_entity.pdbx_description
1 polymer ?
#
loop_
_entity_poly.entity_id
_entity_poly.type
_entity_poly.pdbx_seq_one_letter_code
_entity_poly.pdbx_strand_id
1 'polypeptide(L)'
;MVACSIPDSTIDQVTKTLLENSGVATIPLPFNLEKVHKEAFLVASSALDDLSKETPSHSDCPIIQVGSNSAEVTGYHSNGGADTNALSRYNVHRQGFIFSNGGSFDIPINENVENDGQSLSFQKSMDTMFDSLCNDIASGVLKGIARHLNIDQDWFQQTYGPMDQSSQWHLKRYIEPSTQDIEKYKEENSQGSGSDEIEWLPVHTDPSLISIIIHDAPGSNENAMGLEYQVPVPPSDENGNSKKDRVWKEVDCHGHAVATVFCGSVMSYITGGLFQSAKHRVMYRPNGSSDKSYRQAATLFLRPRGESILTIPPSDVLLETGRREPKIRRNCKFQDWLNRVSRNYQGGNKSNNNNKDKNKKTPKKQTKTIPKDADPMHWSDDYTELTLHGCAGNELSGKEKFLGGELCELNEHIYTIPGFARRILDMDVSTDPPTMKLMGPDLPGEFKWLRGIPIGDTIYGIPCHSDAVLKINALTNDVSLVKWDDSIPGSCPSDQPWKYHGAAVSDHDGCIYCIPQAAERVMKIDPKTDEITFIGPNFPGVNKWYGGLLLKDHDSDDHAIYGVCQNATGILRIDPKTQECTIHGDFPEGNYKWHGGVKHPDGNLYCIPAHADQVLKVEPGKVPKLSLLGENIRTGEHRSDGKYKFLGGAVGADYVYFFPSDADYVCQVNTLTGEVKEVGPNLRDHERMRNNKWQNGFTAVDRDGNIHIYGIPLKGETVLRILPDKNGGEPHVSTIGGPYLGLNKWEGGVSASNGDMYCMPLNHKFSLRIRPLTKKKIKEEEKSDPVKYTHGLATLRSSAHTLRYSRNRINDTGPDTGGNVLPDTIRNKHLIRYDIEQYDLRKEIIRMLQQLDPEMVGTFRQDTESQELKLENFVVPQMSLLPAKKSRAKNGKGEKAQKSLSDYVTNDVEFHNAFDRFVEKVILPELKDRLLACGAIQENAPVHFEIQRPPTLRIQPGPSTRAVAAHNDATYGHQDGELNFWMPLSDPKLTNTDLWCESKPGLEDYAPLGAKLGEVVAFHGSSCKHYAPPNESIYTRVSLDFRVGVVPYYDPEWRMLGTKSDHLRKKVLL
;
A
#
# COMPACT_ATOMS: atom_id res chain seq x y z
N MET A 1 -12.99 24.79 -46.54
CA MET A 1 -11.59 24.91 -47.00
C MET A 1 -10.97 23.54 -46.93
N VAL A 2 -10.28 23.13 -47.98
CA VAL A 2 -9.75 21.77 -48.17
C VAL A 2 -8.97 21.34 -46.93
N ALA A 3 -9.40 20.25 -46.28
CA ALA A 3 -8.64 19.65 -45.19
C ALA A 3 -7.33 19.13 -45.78
N CYS A 4 -6.26 19.93 -45.70
CA CYS A 4 -4.90 19.44 -45.93
C CYS A 4 -4.52 18.60 -44.72
N SER A 5 -4.97 17.35 -44.71
CA SER A 5 -4.41 16.33 -43.83
C SER A 5 -2.93 16.15 -44.16
N ILE A 6 -2.13 15.85 -43.15
CA ILE A 6 -0.71 15.56 -43.37
C ILE A 6 -0.62 14.29 -44.23
N PRO A 7 0.13 14.29 -45.36
CA PRO A 7 0.20 13.14 -46.24
C PRO A 7 0.63 11.88 -45.50
N ASP A 8 0.00 10.73 -45.81
CA ASP A 8 0.34 9.46 -45.17
C ASP A 8 1.81 9.09 -45.34
N SER A 9 2.44 9.45 -46.47
CA SER A 9 3.86 9.26 -46.71
C SER A 9 4.74 10.02 -45.70
N THR A 10 4.35 11.23 -45.31
CA THR A 10 5.02 12.01 -44.26
C THR A 10 4.84 11.35 -42.90
N ILE A 11 3.63 10.88 -42.59
CA ILE A 11 3.30 10.20 -41.33
C ILE A 11 4.07 8.87 -41.19
N ASP A 12 4.18 8.11 -42.26
CA ASP A 12 4.92 6.84 -42.28
C ASP A 12 6.42 7.09 -42.10
N GLN A 13 6.96 8.16 -42.71
CA GLN A 13 8.34 8.58 -42.48
C GLN A 13 8.59 9.01 -41.03
N VAL A 14 7.64 9.72 -40.39
CA VAL A 14 7.69 10.06 -38.97
C VAL A 14 7.73 8.78 -38.12
N THR A 15 6.88 7.80 -38.44
CA THR A 15 6.82 6.51 -37.74
C THR A 15 8.16 5.77 -37.82
N LYS A 16 8.81 5.77 -38.99
CA LYS A 16 10.15 5.21 -39.17
C LYS A 16 11.20 5.94 -38.32
N THR A 17 11.19 7.28 -38.34
CA THR A 17 12.11 8.08 -37.53
C THR A 17 11.94 7.81 -36.03
N LEU A 18 10.71 7.63 -35.54
CA LEU A 18 10.46 7.29 -34.13
C LEU A 18 11.14 5.97 -33.70
N LEU A 19 11.20 4.97 -34.59
CA LEU A 19 11.87 3.70 -34.33
C LEU A 19 13.39 3.83 -34.29
N GLU A 20 13.95 4.63 -35.20
CA GLU A 20 15.39 4.80 -35.37
C GLU A 20 15.98 5.74 -34.30
N ASN A 21 15.22 6.75 -33.89
CA ASN A 21 15.75 7.89 -33.14
C ASN A 21 15.23 7.94 -31.69
N SER A 22 15.26 6.78 -31.02
CA SER A 22 14.91 6.64 -29.59
C SER A 22 13.53 7.22 -29.21
N GLY A 23 12.56 7.13 -30.12
CA GLY A 23 11.19 7.62 -29.90
C GLY A 23 10.99 9.11 -30.19
N VAL A 24 11.87 9.76 -30.97
CA VAL A 24 11.76 11.19 -31.31
C VAL A 24 11.75 11.42 -32.81
N ALA A 25 10.77 12.18 -33.29
CA ALA A 25 10.68 12.59 -34.69
C ALA A 25 10.12 14.02 -34.81
N THR A 26 10.36 14.66 -35.96
CA THR A 26 9.75 15.94 -36.32
C THR A 26 8.85 15.75 -37.54
N ILE A 27 7.76 16.51 -37.59
CA ILE A 27 6.75 16.43 -38.64
C ILE A 27 6.48 17.82 -39.22
N PRO A 28 6.74 18.04 -40.53
CA PRO A 28 6.39 19.29 -41.17
C PRO A 28 4.86 19.43 -41.27
N LEU A 29 4.36 20.63 -41.01
CA LEU A 29 2.95 20.92 -40.94
C LEU A 29 2.51 21.80 -42.13
N PRO A 30 1.28 21.61 -42.63
CA PRO A 30 0.73 22.47 -43.66
C PRO A 30 0.42 23.87 -43.13
N PHE A 31 0.42 24.86 -44.03
CA PHE A 31 0.26 26.28 -43.71
C PHE A 31 -1.01 26.62 -42.90
N ASN A 32 -2.10 25.86 -43.06
CA ASN A 32 -3.32 26.07 -42.26
C ASN A 32 -3.11 25.76 -40.78
N LEU A 33 -2.36 24.71 -40.44
CA LEU A 33 -2.05 24.39 -39.04
C LEU A 33 -1.02 25.38 -38.48
N GLU A 34 -0.07 25.84 -39.30
CA GLU A 34 0.83 26.93 -38.94
C GLU A 34 0.06 28.19 -38.52
N LYS A 35 -0.97 28.59 -39.29
CA LYS A 35 -1.83 29.72 -38.96
C LYS A 35 -2.54 29.53 -37.61
N VAL A 36 -3.13 28.36 -37.38
CA VAL A 36 -3.80 28.02 -36.10
C VAL A 36 -2.84 28.13 -34.92
N HIS A 37 -1.63 27.57 -35.05
CA HIS A 37 -0.63 27.61 -33.99
C HIS A 37 -0.17 29.03 -33.69
N LYS A 38 0.05 29.84 -34.73
CA LYS A 38 0.41 31.25 -34.59
C LYS A 38 -0.66 32.05 -33.84
N GLU A 39 -1.93 31.88 -34.21
CA GLU A 39 -3.06 32.56 -33.57
C GLU A 39 -3.19 32.17 -32.09
N ALA A 40 -3.11 30.87 -31.80
CA ALA A 40 -3.23 30.38 -30.43
C ALA A 40 -2.10 30.88 -29.53
N PHE A 41 -0.84 30.88 -30.00
CA PHE A 41 0.25 31.43 -29.21
C PHE A 41 0.17 32.95 -29.02
N LEU A 42 -0.33 33.69 -30.02
CA LEU A 42 -0.56 35.13 -29.89
C LEU A 42 -1.57 35.43 -28.77
N VAL A 43 -2.73 34.75 -28.80
CA VAL A 43 -3.81 34.91 -27.83
C VAL A 43 -3.37 34.47 -26.43
N ALA A 44 -2.70 33.31 -26.33
CA ALA A 44 -2.19 32.82 -25.06
C ALA A 44 -1.11 33.73 -24.48
N SER A 45 -0.25 34.32 -25.32
CA SER A 45 0.76 35.26 -24.86
C SER A 45 0.14 36.52 -24.26
N SER A 46 -0.89 37.10 -24.91
CA SER A 46 -1.62 38.24 -24.37
C SER A 46 -2.27 37.90 -23.02
N ALA A 47 -2.92 36.74 -22.91
CA ALA A 47 -3.56 36.31 -21.67
C ALA A 47 -2.54 36.12 -20.53
N LEU A 48 -1.36 35.56 -20.82
CA LEU A 48 -0.27 35.41 -19.82
C LEU A 48 0.32 36.76 -19.40
N ASP A 49 0.41 37.73 -20.32
CA ASP A 49 0.89 39.08 -20.01
C ASP A 49 -0.09 39.83 -19.10
N ASP A 50 -1.39 39.61 -19.27
CA ASP A 50 -2.42 40.24 -18.42
C ASP A 50 -2.50 39.56 -17.04
N LEU A 51 -2.40 38.23 -16.98
CA LEU A 51 -2.41 37.48 -15.71
C LEU A 51 -1.17 37.69 -14.84
N SER A 52 -0.05 38.17 -15.40
CA SER A 52 1.22 38.33 -14.68
C SER A 52 1.42 39.71 -14.00
N LYS A 53 0.46 40.64 -14.11
CA LYS A 53 0.60 42.04 -13.65
C LYS A 53 0.00 42.39 -12.27
N GLU A 54 -0.51 41.43 -11.47
CA GLU A 54 -1.16 41.63 -10.13
C GLU A 54 -2.18 42.78 -10.07
N THR A 55 -3.46 42.58 -10.37
CA THR A 55 -4.47 42.07 -9.43
C THR A 55 -5.64 41.58 -10.30
N PRO A 56 -5.94 40.27 -10.41
CA PRO A 56 -6.98 39.84 -11.34
C PRO A 56 -8.34 39.98 -10.67
N SER A 57 -9.08 41.01 -11.05
CA SER A 57 -10.55 41.03 -10.98
C SER A 57 -11.19 40.22 -12.11
N HIS A 58 -10.44 39.32 -12.77
CA HIS A 58 -10.97 38.46 -13.83
C HIS A 58 -11.56 37.20 -13.20
N SER A 59 -12.88 37.23 -13.02
CA SER A 59 -13.68 36.22 -12.31
C SER A 59 -13.69 34.82 -12.93
N ASP A 60 -13.11 34.63 -14.12
CA ASP A 60 -13.45 33.47 -14.96
C ASP A 60 -12.26 32.53 -15.29
N CYS A 61 -11.01 32.88 -14.96
CA CYS A 61 -9.85 32.01 -15.19
C CYS A 61 -9.59 31.07 -13.98
N PRO A 62 -9.68 29.73 -14.11
CA PRO A 62 -9.44 28.82 -13.00
C PRO A 62 -7.97 28.83 -12.56
N ILE A 63 -7.68 29.22 -11.31
CA ILE A 63 -6.31 29.20 -10.76
C ILE A 63 -6.03 27.84 -10.11
N ILE A 64 -4.97 27.18 -10.57
CA ILE A 64 -4.55 25.89 -10.03
C ILE A 64 -3.95 26.08 -8.64
N GLN A 65 -4.66 25.57 -7.62
CA GLN A 65 -4.24 25.65 -6.23
C GLN A 65 -3.07 24.70 -5.94
N VAL A 66 -2.20 25.12 -5.03
CA VAL A 66 -1.02 24.35 -4.60
C VAL A 66 -1.46 23.05 -3.93
N GLY A 67 -0.92 21.92 -4.39
CA GLY A 67 -1.32 20.58 -3.93
C GLY A 67 -2.49 19.95 -4.71
N SER A 68 -3.02 20.63 -5.74
CA SER A 68 -3.98 20.03 -6.68
C SER A 68 -3.37 18.81 -7.39
N ASN A 69 -4.22 17.84 -7.74
CA ASN A 69 -3.78 16.67 -8.51
C ASN A 69 -3.37 17.09 -9.93
N SER A 70 -2.06 17.15 -10.20
CA SER A 70 -1.52 17.62 -11.48
C SER A 70 -1.91 16.76 -12.68
N ALA A 71 -2.42 15.54 -12.48
CA ALA A 71 -2.80 14.64 -13.58
C ALA A 71 -4.17 14.96 -14.20
N GLU A 72 -5.03 15.71 -13.51
CA GLU A 72 -6.45 15.89 -13.84
C GLU A 72 -6.93 17.33 -13.68
N VAL A 73 -6.01 18.28 -13.49
CA VAL A 73 -6.33 19.68 -13.26
C VAL A 73 -6.48 20.47 -14.56
N THR A 74 -7.37 21.45 -14.57
CA THR A 74 -7.54 22.43 -15.64
C THR A 74 -7.46 23.83 -15.04
N GLY A 75 -6.64 24.72 -15.63
CA GLY A 75 -6.48 26.09 -15.16
C GLY A 75 -5.09 26.69 -15.41
N TYR A 76 -4.87 27.89 -14.88
CA TYR A 76 -3.61 28.62 -14.91
C TYR A 76 -2.73 28.31 -13.68
N HIS A 77 -1.42 28.23 -13.90
CA HIS A 77 -0.43 28.27 -12.83
C HIS A 77 0.63 29.34 -13.09
N SER A 78 1.00 30.09 -12.05
CA SER A 78 2.08 31.06 -12.09
C SER A 78 3.46 30.37 -12.16
N ASN A 79 4.50 31.16 -12.40
CA ASN A 79 5.88 30.71 -12.18
C ASN A 79 6.10 30.48 -10.67
N GLY A 80 6.90 29.49 -10.32
CA GLY A 80 7.09 29.07 -8.93
C GLY A 80 8.27 29.70 -8.21
N GLY A 81 9.15 30.45 -8.91
CA GLY A 81 10.45 30.84 -8.37
C GLY A 81 11.27 29.66 -7.80
N ALA A 82 12.50 29.89 -7.36
CA ALA A 82 13.23 28.86 -6.61
C ALA A 82 12.66 28.65 -5.19
N ASP A 83 11.90 29.63 -4.68
CA ASP A 83 11.47 29.73 -3.27
C ASP A 83 9.95 29.93 -3.08
N THR A 84 9.10 29.78 -4.10
CA THR A 84 7.63 29.80 -3.91
C THR A 84 6.94 28.55 -4.48
N ASN A 85 5.63 28.50 -4.27
CA ASN A 85 4.68 27.39 -4.36
C ASN A 85 4.55 26.73 -5.77
N ALA A 86 5.65 26.26 -6.36
CA ALA A 86 5.63 25.51 -7.60
C ALA A 86 4.81 24.22 -7.43
N LEU A 87 3.81 23.99 -8.31
CA LEU A 87 2.99 22.78 -8.32
C LEU A 87 3.82 21.47 -8.37
N SER A 88 5.04 21.55 -8.91
CA SER A 88 6.07 20.52 -8.81
C SER A 88 7.44 21.11 -9.18
N ARG A 89 8.53 20.36 -8.94
CA ARG A 89 9.89 20.70 -9.42
C ARG A 89 10.01 20.95 -10.93
N TYR A 90 9.02 20.53 -11.73
CA TYR A 90 8.99 20.72 -13.19
C TYR A 90 8.38 22.08 -13.60
N ASN A 91 7.84 22.83 -12.65
CA ASN A 91 7.14 24.11 -12.89
C ASN A 91 7.89 25.31 -12.28
N VAL A 92 9.10 25.10 -11.78
CA VAL A 92 9.94 26.13 -11.15
C VAL A 92 10.18 27.30 -12.11
N HIS A 93 10.56 27.02 -13.36
CA HIS A 93 10.91 28.03 -14.37
C HIS A 93 9.82 28.30 -15.41
N ARG A 94 8.56 27.90 -15.19
CA ARG A 94 7.50 28.08 -16.19
C ARG A 94 6.14 28.42 -15.60
N GLN A 95 5.42 29.28 -16.29
CA GLN A 95 4.00 29.59 -16.06
C GLN A 95 3.18 29.13 -17.26
N GLY A 96 1.88 28.90 -17.09
CA GLY A 96 1.07 28.43 -18.22
C GLY A 96 -0.31 27.91 -17.86
N PHE A 97 -0.98 27.42 -18.89
CA PHE A 97 -2.30 26.83 -18.84
C PHE A 97 -2.22 25.31 -18.96
N ILE A 98 -3.01 24.61 -18.17
CA ILE A 98 -3.20 23.16 -18.25
C ILE A 98 -4.66 22.90 -18.57
N PHE A 99 -4.92 21.98 -19.49
CA PHE A 99 -6.24 21.49 -19.82
C PHE A 99 -6.22 19.96 -19.72
N SER A 100 -7.12 19.39 -18.93
CA SER A 100 -7.21 17.95 -18.72
C SER A 100 -8.59 17.42 -19.05
N ASN A 101 -8.64 16.24 -19.65
CA ASN A 101 -9.85 15.44 -19.80
C ASN A 101 -11.02 16.18 -20.49
N GLY A 102 -10.72 16.93 -21.56
CA GLY A 102 -11.70 17.74 -22.28
C GLY A 102 -12.12 19.04 -21.57
N GLY A 103 -11.43 19.43 -20.49
CA GLY A 103 -11.66 20.72 -19.84
C GLY A 103 -11.28 21.89 -20.73
N SER A 104 -12.10 22.94 -20.72
CA SER A 104 -11.91 24.19 -21.45
C SER A 104 -12.36 25.36 -20.55
N PHE A 105 -11.80 26.54 -20.77
CA PHE A 105 -12.17 27.79 -20.08
C PHE A 105 -11.85 28.97 -20.96
N ASP A 106 -12.47 30.11 -20.68
CA ASP A 106 -12.25 31.36 -21.42
C ASP A 106 -11.51 32.39 -20.55
N ILE A 107 -10.79 33.29 -21.21
CA ILE A 107 -10.14 34.44 -20.58
C ILE A 107 -10.51 35.67 -21.42
N PRO A 108 -11.10 36.72 -20.81
CA PRO A 108 -11.28 37.99 -21.50
C PRO A 108 -9.93 38.53 -21.95
N ILE A 109 -9.71 38.62 -23.26
CA ILE A 109 -8.51 39.23 -23.85
C ILE A 109 -8.85 40.63 -24.35
N ASN A 110 -7.86 41.54 -24.31
CA ASN A 110 -8.02 42.91 -24.80
C ASN A 110 -8.48 42.92 -26.27
N GLU A 111 -9.41 43.83 -26.61
CA GLU A 111 -10.03 43.96 -27.95
C GLU A 111 -9.03 44.16 -29.10
N ASN A 112 -7.76 44.48 -28.80
CA ASN A 112 -6.70 44.74 -29.77
C ASN A 112 -5.97 43.48 -30.29
N VAL A 113 -6.32 42.27 -29.84
CA VAL A 113 -5.75 41.02 -30.39
C VAL A 113 -6.53 40.61 -31.64
N GLU A 114 -6.20 41.25 -32.76
CA GLU A 114 -6.79 40.98 -34.06
C GLU A 114 -5.85 40.15 -34.94
N ASN A 115 -6.40 39.18 -35.69
CA ASN A 115 -5.73 38.58 -36.83
C ASN A 115 -6.61 38.76 -38.07
N ASP A 116 -6.07 39.36 -39.14
CA ASP A 116 -6.81 39.70 -40.36
C ASP A 116 -8.12 40.50 -40.13
N GLY A 117 -8.17 41.34 -39.08
CA GLY A 117 -9.33 42.18 -38.76
C GLY A 117 -10.50 41.45 -38.07
N GLN A 118 -10.28 40.22 -37.58
CA GLN A 118 -11.24 39.50 -36.74
C GLN A 118 -10.74 39.44 -35.29
N SER A 119 -11.64 39.77 -34.35
CA SER A 119 -11.41 39.57 -32.92
C SER A 119 -11.33 38.08 -32.60
N LEU A 120 -10.24 37.66 -31.96
CA LEU A 120 -10.01 36.29 -31.54
C LEU A 120 -10.52 36.10 -30.09
N SER A 121 -11.03 34.90 -29.76
CA SER A 121 -11.33 34.55 -28.36
C SER A 121 -10.33 33.53 -27.83
N PHE A 122 -10.06 33.58 -26.52
CA PHE A 122 -9.12 32.66 -25.88
C PHE A 122 -9.59 31.22 -25.99
N GLN A 123 -10.81 30.94 -25.53
CA GLN A 123 -11.38 29.59 -25.57
C GLN A 123 -11.35 29.00 -26.98
N LYS A 124 -11.86 29.73 -27.98
CA LYS A 124 -11.93 29.22 -29.37
C LYS A 124 -10.54 28.95 -29.95
N SER A 125 -9.57 29.82 -29.66
CA SER A 125 -8.19 29.65 -30.14
C SER A 125 -7.51 28.44 -29.48
N MET A 126 -7.74 28.23 -28.18
CA MET A 126 -7.21 27.07 -27.44
C MET A 126 -7.87 25.76 -27.90
N ASP A 127 -9.19 25.75 -28.10
CA ASP A 127 -9.93 24.59 -28.59
C ASP A 127 -9.47 24.22 -30.01
N THR A 128 -9.30 25.22 -30.90
CA THR A 128 -8.80 24.99 -32.28
C THR A 128 -7.35 24.48 -32.27
N MET A 129 -6.51 24.98 -31.35
CA MET A 129 -5.15 24.47 -31.17
C MET A 129 -5.16 23.02 -30.67
N PHE A 130 -6.02 22.69 -29.71
CA PHE A 130 -6.17 21.33 -29.22
C PHE A 130 -6.62 20.38 -30.33
N ASP A 131 -7.57 20.78 -31.17
CA ASP A 131 -8.02 20.00 -32.32
C ASP A 131 -6.88 19.74 -33.31
N SER A 132 -6.07 20.75 -33.65
CA SER A 132 -4.86 20.57 -34.47
C SER A 132 -3.89 19.54 -33.87
N LEU A 133 -3.60 19.66 -32.56
CA LEU A 133 -2.68 18.76 -31.88
C LEU A 133 -3.22 17.32 -31.80
N CYS A 134 -4.48 17.16 -31.42
CA CYS A 134 -5.09 15.86 -31.11
C CYS A 134 -5.63 15.16 -32.35
N ASN A 135 -6.46 15.87 -33.13
CA ASN A 135 -7.27 15.29 -34.20
C ASN A 135 -6.54 15.29 -35.55
N ASP A 136 -5.71 16.30 -35.83
CA ASP A 136 -4.94 16.35 -37.09
C ASP A 136 -3.57 15.67 -36.96
N ILE A 137 -2.77 16.06 -35.96
CA ILE A 137 -1.39 15.58 -35.83
C ILE A 137 -1.31 14.23 -35.11
N ALA A 138 -1.77 14.14 -33.85
CA ALA A 138 -1.57 12.94 -33.03
C ALA A 138 -2.34 11.73 -33.56
N SER A 139 -3.58 11.94 -34.01
CA SER A 139 -4.39 10.91 -34.68
C SER A 139 -3.70 10.38 -35.94
N GLY A 140 -3.17 11.26 -36.80
CA GLY A 140 -2.39 10.86 -37.96
C GLY A 140 -1.18 9.99 -37.59
N VAL A 141 -0.39 10.42 -36.61
CA VAL A 141 0.78 9.65 -36.13
C VAL A 141 0.38 8.28 -35.59
N LEU A 142 -0.71 8.16 -34.81
CA LEU A 142 -1.19 6.86 -34.33
C LEU A 142 -1.64 5.94 -35.47
N LYS A 143 -2.26 6.50 -36.52
CA LYS A 143 -2.60 5.73 -37.73
C LYS A 143 -1.35 5.23 -38.46
N GLY A 144 -0.30 6.05 -38.55
CA GLY A 144 1.01 5.63 -39.06
C GLY A 144 1.63 4.49 -38.25
N ILE A 145 1.61 4.60 -36.92
CA ILE A 145 2.09 3.54 -36.02
C ILE A 145 1.24 2.27 -36.18
N ALA A 146 -0.09 2.39 -36.28
CA ALA A 146 -0.98 1.25 -36.49
C ALA A 146 -0.72 0.55 -37.83
N ARG A 147 -0.50 1.30 -38.92
CA ARG A 147 -0.08 0.76 -40.22
C ARG A 147 1.25 0.02 -40.12
N HIS A 148 2.24 0.60 -39.45
CA HIS A 148 3.52 -0.07 -39.22
C HIS A 148 3.38 -1.36 -38.41
N LEU A 149 2.49 -1.36 -37.41
CA LEU A 149 2.16 -2.55 -36.61
C LEU A 149 1.26 -3.55 -37.34
N ASN A 150 0.82 -3.25 -38.57
CA ASN A 150 -0.12 -4.10 -39.32
C ASN A 150 -1.41 -4.40 -38.53
N ILE A 151 -1.98 -3.39 -37.88
CA ILE A 151 -3.26 -3.45 -37.16
C ILE A 151 -4.26 -2.44 -37.75
N ASP A 152 -5.52 -2.53 -37.32
CA ASP A 152 -6.55 -1.54 -37.67
C ASP A 152 -6.07 -0.12 -37.34
N GLN A 153 -6.21 0.82 -38.29
CA GLN A 153 -5.70 2.19 -38.16
C GLN A 153 -6.36 2.96 -37.01
N ASP A 154 -7.60 2.61 -36.66
CA ASP A 154 -8.35 3.21 -35.56
C ASP A 154 -8.28 2.37 -34.27
N TRP A 155 -7.45 1.31 -34.24
CA TRP A 155 -7.34 0.39 -33.11
C TRP A 155 -7.07 1.10 -31.78
N PHE A 156 -6.17 2.09 -31.76
CA PHE A 156 -5.84 2.82 -30.54
C PHE A 156 -7.05 3.59 -30.00
N GLN A 157 -7.82 4.24 -30.86
CA GLN A 157 -9.02 4.99 -30.48
C GLN A 157 -10.12 4.05 -30.00
N GLN A 158 -10.36 2.94 -30.72
CA GLN A 158 -11.38 1.95 -30.36
C GLN A 158 -11.05 1.26 -29.03
N THR A 159 -9.77 0.94 -28.79
CA THR A 159 -9.32 0.20 -27.61
C THR A 159 -9.24 1.07 -26.37
N TYR A 160 -8.74 2.31 -26.52
CA TYR A 160 -8.45 3.18 -25.38
C TYR A 160 -9.50 4.26 -25.12
N GLY A 161 -10.53 4.35 -25.97
CA GLY A 161 -11.62 5.30 -25.85
C GLY A 161 -11.28 6.67 -26.43
N PRO A 162 -12.21 7.64 -26.34
CA PRO A 162 -12.01 8.99 -26.84
C PRO A 162 -10.82 9.67 -26.14
N MET A 163 -9.69 9.77 -26.85
CA MET A 163 -8.46 10.33 -26.32
C MET A 163 -8.48 11.87 -26.27
N ASP A 164 -9.33 12.51 -27.06
CA ASP A 164 -9.70 13.93 -26.94
C ASP A 164 -10.28 14.27 -25.56
N GLN A 165 -10.99 13.34 -24.92
CA GLN A 165 -11.61 13.53 -23.59
C GLN A 165 -10.79 12.97 -22.42
N SER A 166 -9.63 12.39 -22.67
CA SER A 166 -8.78 11.79 -21.61
C SER A 166 -7.33 12.25 -21.64
N SER A 167 -6.94 12.99 -22.68
CA SER A 167 -5.63 13.60 -22.80
C SER A 167 -5.51 14.85 -21.93
N GLN A 168 -4.26 15.26 -21.72
CA GLN A 168 -3.93 16.51 -21.04
C GLN A 168 -2.99 17.29 -21.96
N TRP A 169 -3.14 18.60 -22.05
CA TRP A 169 -2.18 19.44 -22.77
C TRP A 169 -1.87 20.73 -22.02
N HIS A 170 -0.64 21.20 -22.20
CA HIS A 170 -0.10 22.36 -21.50
C HIS A 170 0.36 23.39 -22.52
N LEU A 171 -0.02 24.65 -22.35
CA LEU A 171 0.61 25.79 -23.02
C LEU A 171 1.42 26.56 -21.98
N LYS A 172 2.75 26.59 -22.15
CA LYS A 172 3.66 27.11 -21.12
C LYS A 172 4.70 28.06 -21.67
N ARG A 173 4.97 29.12 -20.90
CA ARG A 173 6.05 30.08 -21.10
C ARG A 173 7.13 29.85 -20.04
N TYR A 174 8.35 29.64 -20.50
CA TYR A 174 9.54 29.57 -19.66
C TYR A 174 10.03 30.98 -19.35
N ILE A 175 10.37 31.19 -18.09
CA ILE A 175 10.87 32.46 -17.57
C ILE A 175 12.37 32.34 -17.42
N GLU A 176 13.09 33.35 -17.90
CA GLU A 176 14.54 33.41 -17.79
C GLU A 176 14.97 33.38 -16.31
N PRO A 177 15.95 32.54 -15.93
CA PRO A 177 16.46 32.51 -14.57
C PRO A 177 17.13 33.84 -14.24
N SER A 178 16.94 34.34 -13.01
CA SER A 178 17.65 35.54 -12.55
C SER A 178 19.15 35.26 -12.38
N THR A 179 19.99 36.30 -12.33
CA THR A 179 21.42 36.14 -12.07
C THR A 179 21.69 35.34 -10.78
N GLN A 180 20.85 35.53 -9.76
CA GLN A 180 20.92 34.77 -8.49
C GLN A 180 20.59 33.29 -8.67
N ASP A 181 19.61 32.95 -9.52
CA ASP A 181 19.27 31.55 -9.82
C ASP A 181 20.42 30.85 -10.56
N ILE A 182 21.10 31.56 -11.45
CA ILE A 182 22.28 31.06 -12.18
C ILE A 182 23.44 30.77 -11.22
N GLU A 183 23.70 31.65 -10.27
CA GLU A 183 24.76 31.48 -9.26
C GLU A 183 24.45 30.31 -8.32
N LYS A 184 23.22 30.21 -7.79
CA LYS A 184 22.79 29.11 -6.93
C LYS A 184 22.90 27.75 -7.63
N TYR A 185 22.50 27.67 -8.90
CA TYR A 185 22.59 26.42 -9.68
C TYR A 185 24.04 25.98 -9.91
N LYS A 186 24.98 26.93 -10.09
CA LYS A 186 26.42 26.65 -10.21
C LYS A 186 27.04 26.15 -8.90
N GLU A 187 26.63 26.69 -7.76
CA GLU A 187 27.10 26.25 -6.44
C GLU A 187 26.68 24.80 -6.16
N GLU A 188 25.41 24.46 -6.41
CA GLU A 188 24.84 23.13 -6.13
C GLU A 188 25.37 22.02 -7.06
N ASN A 189 25.82 22.36 -8.27
CA ASN A 189 26.28 21.40 -9.29
C ASN A 189 27.80 21.43 -9.56
N SER A 190 28.60 21.89 -8.60
CA SER A 190 30.06 22.14 -8.68
C SER A 190 30.97 20.90 -8.86
N GLN A 191 30.47 19.82 -9.45
CA GLN A 191 31.27 18.70 -9.98
C GLN A 191 30.93 18.39 -11.44
N GLY A 192 31.29 19.30 -12.36
CA GLY A 192 31.41 18.99 -13.79
C GLY A 192 30.88 20.09 -14.71
N SER A 193 31.78 20.64 -15.54
CA SER A 193 31.62 21.68 -16.57
C SER A 193 31.15 23.06 -16.07
N GLY A 194 32.05 24.05 -16.13
CA GLY A 194 31.76 25.48 -15.92
C GLY A 194 30.98 26.12 -17.06
N SER A 195 29.88 25.49 -17.51
CA SER A 195 28.95 26.04 -18.49
C SER A 195 27.82 26.79 -17.77
N ASP A 196 27.41 27.96 -18.29
CA ASP A 196 26.29 28.75 -17.76
C ASP A 196 24.90 28.15 -18.11
N GLU A 197 24.83 26.86 -18.45
CA GLU A 197 23.61 26.17 -18.84
C GLU A 197 22.81 25.70 -17.62
N ILE A 198 21.48 25.93 -17.63
CA ILE A 198 20.58 25.57 -16.53
C ILE A 198 19.52 24.60 -17.02
N GLU A 199 19.22 23.57 -16.23
CA GLU A 199 18.15 22.64 -16.54
C GLU A 199 16.77 23.25 -16.22
N TRP A 200 16.12 23.86 -17.20
CA TRP A 200 14.76 24.40 -17.09
C TRP A 200 13.70 23.34 -16.83
N LEU A 201 13.90 22.14 -17.37
CA LEU A 201 13.00 21.00 -17.16
C LEU A 201 13.83 19.72 -16.94
N PRO A 202 13.76 19.09 -15.76
CA PRO A 202 14.63 17.97 -15.44
C PRO A 202 14.30 16.71 -16.21
N VAL A 203 15.28 15.83 -16.36
CA VAL A 203 15.18 14.61 -17.15
C VAL A 203 13.96 13.73 -16.79
N HIS A 204 13.10 13.45 -17.76
CA HIS A 204 11.90 12.61 -17.58
C HIS A 204 11.43 11.93 -18.89
N THR A 205 10.32 11.18 -18.83
CA THR A 205 9.63 10.53 -19.96
C THR A 205 8.12 10.67 -19.78
N ASP A 206 7.37 11.00 -20.81
CA ASP A 206 5.95 11.34 -20.62
C ASP A 206 5.04 10.12 -20.35
N PRO A 207 4.00 10.27 -19.49
CA PRO A 207 3.00 9.23 -19.26
C PRO A 207 1.91 9.20 -20.34
N SER A 208 2.31 9.18 -21.62
CA SER A 208 1.42 9.20 -22.79
C SER A 208 1.67 8.00 -23.71
N LEU A 209 0.78 7.80 -24.69
CA LEU A 209 1.09 7.01 -25.88
C LEU A 209 2.12 7.78 -26.72
N ILE A 210 1.77 9.00 -27.11
CA ILE A 210 2.67 9.94 -27.77
C ILE A 210 2.46 11.34 -27.18
N SER A 211 3.46 12.19 -27.31
CA SER A 211 3.36 13.62 -27.00
C SER A 211 3.67 14.44 -28.24
N ILE A 212 2.90 15.51 -28.46
CA ILE A 212 3.08 16.46 -29.57
C ILE A 212 3.50 17.80 -29.00
N ILE A 213 4.57 18.38 -29.53
CA ILE A 213 5.14 19.65 -29.05
C ILE A 213 5.24 20.63 -30.21
N ILE A 214 4.72 21.84 -30.02
CA ILE A 214 4.88 23.00 -30.91
C ILE A 214 5.53 24.13 -30.11
N HIS A 215 6.46 24.85 -30.72
CA HIS A 215 7.10 26.03 -30.12
C HIS A 215 6.59 27.30 -30.76
N ASP A 216 6.60 28.40 -30.00
CA ASP A 216 6.19 29.71 -30.49
C ASP A 216 7.28 30.41 -31.32
N ALA A 217 7.46 29.97 -32.57
CA ALA A 217 8.32 30.64 -33.55
C ALA A 217 7.70 30.55 -34.95
N PRO A 218 7.69 31.62 -35.76
CA PRO A 218 7.19 31.57 -37.13
C PRO A 218 7.92 30.51 -37.97
N GLY A 219 7.21 29.82 -38.86
CA GLY A 219 7.81 28.85 -39.77
C GLY A 219 8.46 27.65 -39.06
N SER A 220 9.59 27.19 -39.60
CA SER A 220 10.42 26.11 -39.05
C SER A 220 11.86 26.61 -38.93
N ASN A 221 12.42 26.51 -37.73
CA ASN A 221 13.71 27.04 -37.33
C ASN A 221 14.61 25.90 -36.85
N GLU A 222 15.92 26.04 -37.00
CA GLU A 222 16.89 25.04 -36.53
C GLU A 222 16.98 25.02 -35.01
N ASN A 223 17.14 23.81 -34.44
CA ASN A 223 17.34 23.51 -33.03
C ASN A 223 16.19 23.95 -32.11
N ALA A 224 15.65 23.06 -31.28
CA ALA A 224 14.41 23.29 -30.55
C ALA A 224 14.54 24.05 -29.22
N MET A 225 15.37 25.10 -29.20
CA MET A 225 15.58 26.01 -28.07
C MET A 225 15.84 25.25 -26.77
N GLY A 226 16.86 24.39 -26.77
CA GLY A 226 17.33 23.62 -25.63
C GLY A 226 16.51 22.37 -25.29
N LEU A 227 15.51 21.99 -26.09
CA LEU A 227 14.82 20.71 -25.93
C LEU A 227 15.71 19.56 -26.42
N GLU A 228 16.18 18.75 -25.48
CA GLU A 228 17.14 17.66 -25.74
C GLU A 228 16.55 16.30 -25.39
N TYR A 229 16.98 15.27 -26.12
CA TYR A 229 16.63 13.87 -25.87
C TYR A 229 17.86 12.97 -25.93
N GLN A 230 17.76 11.82 -25.28
CA GLN A 230 18.89 10.92 -25.10
C GLN A 230 18.94 9.83 -26.18
N VAL A 231 20.04 9.78 -26.94
CA VAL A 231 20.29 8.76 -27.98
C VAL A 231 21.48 7.85 -27.64
N PRO A 232 21.48 6.56 -28.05
CA PRO A 232 22.64 5.68 -27.91
C PRO A 232 23.83 6.18 -28.72
N VAL A 233 25.04 6.04 -28.17
CA VAL A 233 26.28 6.29 -28.93
C VAL A 233 26.51 5.11 -29.89
N PRO A 234 26.72 5.35 -31.19
CA PRO A 234 27.12 4.29 -32.12
C PRO A 234 28.43 3.63 -31.64
N PRO A 235 28.58 2.29 -31.74
CA PRO A 235 29.81 1.63 -31.31
C PRO A 235 31.01 2.15 -32.12
N SER A 236 32.01 2.71 -31.44
CA SER A 236 33.16 3.34 -32.09
C SER A 236 34.37 2.44 -32.32
N ASP A 237 34.39 1.17 -31.85
CA ASP A 237 35.58 0.31 -32.00
C ASP A 237 35.25 -1.15 -32.33
N GLU A 238 36.05 -1.75 -33.22
CA GLU A 238 35.98 -3.14 -33.70
C GLU A 238 36.24 -4.22 -32.62
N ASN A 239 36.54 -3.83 -31.37
CA ASN A 239 36.86 -4.74 -30.27
C ASN A 239 35.72 -4.97 -29.26
N GLY A 240 34.47 -4.69 -29.64
CA GLY A 240 33.28 -5.30 -29.01
C GLY A 240 33.04 -5.01 -27.53
N ASN A 241 33.69 -3.99 -26.97
CA ASN A 241 33.55 -3.64 -25.55
C ASN A 241 33.16 -2.17 -25.39
N SER A 242 32.03 -1.77 -25.99
CA SER A 242 31.43 -0.46 -25.70
C SER A 242 30.64 -0.53 -24.39
N LYS A 243 30.97 0.36 -23.45
CA LYS A 243 30.01 0.75 -22.42
C LYS A 243 28.77 1.29 -23.14
N LYS A 244 27.58 1.02 -22.60
CA LYS A 244 26.30 1.57 -23.09
C LYS A 244 26.21 3.08 -22.82
N ASP A 245 27.11 3.86 -23.38
CA ASP A 245 27.11 5.31 -23.24
C ASP A 245 26.00 5.90 -24.14
N ARG A 246 25.37 6.96 -23.65
CA ARG A 246 24.25 7.66 -24.29
C ARG A 246 24.56 9.15 -24.28
N VAL A 247 24.24 9.85 -25.36
CA VAL A 247 24.48 11.29 -25.52
C VAL A 247 23.18 12.07 -25.60
N TRP A 248 23.22 13.33 -25.19
CA TRP A 248 22.12 14.27 -25.36
C TRP A 248 22.21 14.90 -26.75
N LYS A 249 21.10 14.89 -27.49
CA LYS A 249 20.96 15.53 -28.80
C LYS A 249 19.80 16.52 -28.73
N GLU A 250 19.98 17.72 -29.24
CA GLU A 250 18.91 18.71 -29.38
C GLU A 250 17.95 18.30 -30.51
N VAL A 251 16.66 18.59 -30.36
CA VAL A 251 15.68 18.34 -31.43
C VAL A 251 15.97 19.27 -32.60
N ASP A 252 16.00 18.72 -33.81
CA ASP A 252 16.62 19.36 -34.97
C ASP A 252 15.89 20.63 -35.45
N CYS A 253 14.59 20.75 -35.21
CA CYS A 253 13.81 21.93 -35.62
C CYS A 253 12.61 22.23 -34.72
N HIS A 254 12.13 23.48 -34.75
CA HIS A 254 10.96 23.96 -34.02
C HIS A 254 10.24 25.12 -34.73
N GLY A 255 8.97 25.34 -34.39
CA GLY A 255 8.19 26.49 -34.85
C GLY A 255 6.74 26.12 -35.16
N HIS A 256 5.96 27.07 -35.67
CA HIS A 256 4.54 26.91 -35.97
C HIS A 256 4.30 25.93 -37.12
N ALA A 257 5.25 25.79 -38.05
CA ALA A 257 5.18 24.93 -39.24
C ALA A 257 5.76 23.52 -39.03
N VAL A 258 6.13 23.16 -37.80
CA VAL A 258 6.70 21.84 -37.49
C VAL A 258 6.28 21.37 -36.10
N ALA A 259 5.92 20.10 -35.96
CA ALA A 259 5.71 19.50 -34.64
C ALA A 259 6.84 18.54 -34.28
N THR A 260 7.15 18.46 -33.00
CA THR A 260 7.98 17.38 -32.44
C THR A 260 7.08 16.31 -31.85
N VAL A 261 7.37 15.05 -32.16
CA VAL A 261 6.65 13.87 -31.69
C VAL A 261 7.56 13.05 -30.79
N PHE A 262 7.12 12.82 -29.56
CA PHE A 262 7.78 11.92 -28.62
C PHE A 262 6.93 10.67 -28.37
N CYS A 263 7.55 9.49 -28.39
CA CYS A 263 6.94 8.29 -27.87
C CYS A 263 6.92 8.33 -26.35
N GLY A 264 5.73 8.18 -25.77
CA GLY A 264 5.55 8.15 -24.33
C GLY A 264 5.80 6.78 -23.72
N SER A 265 5.88 6.75 -22.40
CA SER A 265 6.14 5.54 -21.61
C SER A 265 5.06 4.46 -21.74
N VAL A 266 3.81 4.83 -22.09
CA VAL A 266 2.72 3.88 -22.32
C VAL A 266 2.92 3.16 -23.65
N MET A 267 3.22 3.88 -24.73
CA MET A 267 3.49 3.27 -26.04
C MET A 267 4.67 2.30 -25.96
N SER A 268 5.73 2.70 -25.26
CA SER A 268 6.88 1.83 -25.03
C SER A 268 6.52 0.57 -24.24
N TYR A 269 5.64 0.71 -23.25
CA TYR A 269 5.20 -0.43 -22.44
C TYR A 269 4.35 -1.43 -23.23
N ILE A 270 3.37 -0.96 -24.00
CA ILE A 270 2.45 -1.84 -24.73
C ILE A 270 3.09 -2.48 -25.97
N THR A 271 4.14 -1.87 -26.52
CA THR A 271 4.91 -2.40 -27.66
C THR A 271 6.19 -3.13 -27.24
N GLY A 272 6.41 -3.34 -25.93
CA GLY A 272 7.58 -4.07 -25.43
C GLY A 272 8.92 -3.36 -25.69
N GLY A 273 8.89 -2.05 -25.92
CA GLY A 273 10.05 -1.22 -26.20
C GLY A 273 10.41 -1.11 -27.69
N LEU A 274 9.55 -1.58 -28.60
CA LEU A 274 9.72 -1.34 -30.05
C LEU A 274 9.79 0.16 -30.33
N PHE A 275 8.78 0.89 -29.85
CA PHE A 275 8.83 2.34 -29.76
C PHE A 275 9.44 2.71 -28.40
N GLN A 276 10.65 3.27 -28.39
CA GLN A 276 11.34 3.63 -27.15
C GLN A 276 10.72 4.88 -26.54
N SER A 277 10.57 4.92 -25.20
CA SER A 277 10.11 6.13 -24.53
C SER A 277 11.17 7.23 -24.62
N ALA A 278 10.82 8.39 -25.18
CA ALA A 278 11.72 9.52 -25.34
C ALA A 278 12.10 10.11 -23.98
N LYS A 279 13.34 9.87 -23.55
CA LYS A 279 13.90 10.46 -22.32
C LYS A 279 14.51 11.82 -22.65
N HIS A 280 13.94 12.88 -22.11
CA HIS A 280 14.19 14.26 -22.55
C HIS A 280 14.29 15.26 -21.39
N ARG A 281 14.84 16.44 -21.69
CA ARG A 281 15.04 17.59 -20.78
C ARG A 281 14.96 18.91 -21.55
N VAL A 282 14.90 20.04 -20.85
CA VAL A 282 15.01 21.38 -21.45
C VAL A 282 16.14 22.15 -20.78
N MET A 283 17.07 22.68 -21.58
CA MET A 283 18.21 23.47 -21.14
C MET A 283 18.03 24.95 -21.49
N TYR A 284 18.39 25.83 -20.56
CA TYR A 284 18.55 27.26 -20.77
C TYR A 284 20.00 27.56 -21.16
N ARG A 285 20.19 28.46 -22.14
CA ARG A 285 21.50 28.92 -22.59
C ARG A 285 21.50 30.46 -22.68
N PRO A 286 22.29 31.17 -21.86
CA PRO A 286 22.24 32.65 -21.76
C PRO A 286 22.59 33.41 -23.04
N ASN A 287 23.31 32.77 -23.98
CA ASN A 287 23.78 33.38 -25.24
C ASN A 287 23.13 32.74 -26.49
N GLY A 288 21.96 32.12 -26.33
CA GLY A 288 21.21 31.55 -27.45
C GLY A 288 20.64 32.67 -28.34
N SER A 289 21.08 32.71 -29.59
CA SER A 289 20.65 33.61 -30.66
C SER A 289 19.13 33.55 -30.96
N SER A 290 18.26 34.07 -30.09
CA SER A 290 16.85 34.29 -30.41
C SER A 290 16.40 35.70 -30.05
N ASP A 291 15.78 36.40 -31.01
CA ASP A 291 15.24 37.76 -30.87
C ASP A 291 14.09 37.88 -29.84
N LYS A 292 13.58 36.76 -29.30
CA LYS A 292 12.57 36.74 -28.23
C LYS A 292 13.21 36.44 -26.88
N SER A 293 12.90 37.25 -25.87
CA SER A 293 13.36 37.11 -24.47
C SER A 293 12.69 35.98 -23.66
N TYR A 294 11.94 35.09 -24.32
CA TYR A 294 11.24 34.00 -23.65
C TYR A 294 10.98 32.82 -24.60
N ARG A 295 10.92 31.61 -24.03
CA ARG A 295 10.59 30.36 -24.74
C ARG A 295 9.16 29.94 -24.40
N GLN A 296 8.29 29.80 -25.40
CA GLN A 296 6.92 29.31 -25.22
C GLN A 296 6.67 28.04 -26.04
N ALA A 297 5.93 27.08 -25.46
CA ALA A 297 5.62 25.82 -26.12
C ALA A 297 4.27 25.26 -25.67
N ALA A 298 3.57 24.62 -26.60
CA ALA A 298 2.40 23.79 -26.33
C ALA A 298 2.83 22.32 -26.35
N THR A 299 2.30 21.52 -25.43
CA THR A 299 2.58 20.09 -25.36
C THR A 299 1.31 19.32 -25.06
N LEU A 300 0.88 18.48 -25.99
CA LEU A 300 -0.18 17.49 -25.81
C LEU A 300 0.43 16.19 -25.29
N PHE A 301 -0.15 15.63 -24.23
CA PHE A 301 0.07 14.27 -23.78
C PHE A 301 -1.14 13.43 -24.21
N LEU A 302 -1.02 12.67 -25.30
CA LEU A 302 -2.12 11.85 -25.80
C LEU A 302 -2.25 10.59 -24.92
N ARG A 303 -3.34 10.48 -24.18
CA ARG A 303 -3.52 9.47 -23.12
C ARG A 303 -4.72 8.58 -23.38
N PRO A 304 -4.64 7.28 -23.04
CA PRO A 304 -5.82 6.43 -22.92
C PRO A 304 -6.82 6.97 -21.88
N ARG A 305 -8.09 6.56 -21.96
CA ARG A 305 -9.05 6.79 -20.87
C ARG A 305 -8.59 6.06 -19.61
N GLY A 306 -8.75 6.68 -18.44
CA GLY A 306 -8.26 6.14 -17.16
C GLY A 306 -8.68 4.68 -16.88
N GLU A 307 -9.92 4.34 -17.21
CA GLU A 307 -10.47 2.99 -17.01
C GLU A 307 -10.03 1.96 -18.06
N SER A 308 -9.43 2.40 -19.16
CA SER A 308 -9.03 1.52 -20.26
C SER A 308 -7.90 0.59 -19.83
N ILE A 309 -8.06 -0.70 -20.14
CA ILE A 309 -7.05 -1.72 -19.84
C ILE A 309 -5.93 -1.61 -20.87
N LEU A 310 -4.71 -1.32 -20.42
CA LEU A 310 -3.52 -1.32 -21.26
C LEU A 310 -3.33 -2.70 -21.87
N THR A 311 -3.46 -2.78 -23.19
CA THR A 311 -3.50 -4.03 -23.96
C THR A 311 -2.40 -4.02 -25.01
N ILE A 312 -1.79 -5.17 -25.26
CA ILE A 312 -0.74 -5.30 -26.27
C ILE A 312 -1.43 -5.17 -27.64
N PRO A 313 -0.94 -4.31 -28.56
CA PRO A 313 -1.48 -4.25 -29.91
C PRO A 313 -1.39 -5.63 -30.57
N PRO A 314 -2.46 -6.12 -31.23
CA PRO A 314 -2.50 -7.46 -31.84
C PRO A 314 -1.71 -7.47 -33.16
N SER A 315 -0.40 -7.30 -33.05
CA SER A 315 0.53 -7.06 -34.17
C SER A 315 1.55 -8.18 -34.29
N ASP A 316 1.65 -8.76 -35.49
CA ASP A 316 2.68 -9.76 -35.80
C ASP A 316 4.10 -9.17 -35.81
N VAL A 317 4.24 -7.87 -36.07
CA VAL A 317 5.51 -7.13 -36.03
C VAL A 317 6.12 -7.13 -34.62
N LEU A 318 5.29 -7.22 -33.58
CA LEU A 318 5.74 -7.36 -32.18
C LEU A 318 6.23 -8.78 -31.85
N LEU A 319 5.95 -9.77 -32.71
CA LEU A 319 6.31 -11.18 -32.53
C LEU A 319 7.56 -11.60 -33.33
N GLU A 320 8.15 -10.70 -34.12
CA GLU A 320 9.37 -10.97 -34.90
C GLU A 320 10.55 -11.42 -34.02
N THR A 321 11.27 -12.46 -34.49
CA THR A 321 12.30 -13.18 -33.74
C THR A 321 13.47 -12.27 -33.35
N GLY A 322 13.76 -12.19 -32.03
CA GLY A 322 14.89 -11.45 -31.48
C GLY A 322 14.50 -10.31 -30.53
N ARG A 323 13.22 -9.91 -30.50
CA ARG A 323 12.69 -8.92 -29.55
C ARG A 323 12.03 -9.59 -28.34
N ARG A 324 12.03 -8.91 -27.19
CA ARG A 324 11.32 -9.39 -25.99
C ARG A 324 9.82 -9.21 -26.21
N GLU A 325 9.06 -10.29 -26.05
CA GLU A 325 7.59 -10.20 -26.00
C GLU A 325 7.15 -9.13 -24.97
N PRO A 326 6.23 -8.21 -25.36
CA PRO A 326 5.65 -7.26 -24.44
C PRO A 326 4.94 -8.01 -23.30
N LYS A 327 5.24 -7.67 -22.04
CA LYS A 327 4.62 -8.30 -20.86
C LYS A 327 3.83 -7.26 -20.08
N ILE A 328 2.56 -7.10 -20.44
CA ILE A 328 1.64 -6.25 -19.68
C ILE A 328 1.07 -7.04 -18.50
N ARG A 329 0.96 -6.37 -17.34
CA ARG A 329 0.25 -6.93 -16.17
C ARG A 329 -1.22 -7.13 -16.52
N ARG A 330 -1.77 -8.30 -16.17
CA ARG A 330 -3.19 -8.62 -16.36
C ARG A 330 -4.06 -7.54 -15.71
N ASN A 331 -5.05 -7.04 -16.45
CA ASN A 331 -6.02 -6.03 -16.02
C ASN A 331 -5.41 -4.68 -15.55
N CYS A 332 -4.24 -4.29 -16.08
CA CYS A 332 -3.64 -2.99 -15.76
C CYS A 332 -4.42 -1.84 -16.41
N LYS A 333 -5.15 -1.04 -15.63
CA LYS A 333 -5.81 0.16 -16.14
C LYS A 333 -4.79 1.29 -16.37
N PHE A 334 -5.12 2.25 -17.24
CA PHE A 334 -4.27 3.42 -17.44
C PHE A 334 -4.24 4.34 -16.20
N GLN A 335 -5.32 4.43 -15.41
CA GLN A 335 -5.31 5.20 -14.16
C GLN A 335 -4.33 4.63 -13.13
N ASP A 336 -4.20 3.29 -13.06
CA ASP A 336 -3.18 2.64 -12.22
C ASP A 336 -1.75 2.99 -12.68
N TRP A 337 -1.57 3.15 -13.99
CA TRP A 337 -0.31 3.61 -14.59
C TRP A 337 -0.02 5.06 -14.20
N LEU A 338 -0.97 5.97 -14.38
CA LEU A 338 -0.86 7.38 -14.01
C LEU A 338 -0.56 7.56 -12.52
N ASN A 339 -1.29 6.87 -11.64
CA ASN A 339 -1.08 6.89 -10.18
C ASN A 339 0.30 6.39 -9.77
N ARG A 340 0.92 5.51 -10.57
CA ARG A 340 2.29 5.04 -10.33
C ARG A 340 3.33 6.03 -10.85
N VAL A 341 3.06 6.68 -11.99
CA VAL A 341 3.98 7.67 -12.56
C VAL A 341 3.98 8.95 -11.72
N SER A 342 2.82 9.48 -11.30
CA SER A 342 2.71 10.70 -10.48
C SER A 342 3.54 10.68 -9.18
N ARG A 343 3.60 9.52 -8.51
CA ARG A 343 4.45 9.27 -7.32
C ARG A 343 5.95 9.48 -7.57
N ASN A 344 6.44 9.28 -8.79
CA ASN A 344 7.84 9.51 -9.14
C ASN A 344 8.12 10.99 -9.49
N TYR A 345 7.10 11.73 -9.94
CA TYR A 345 7.22 13.15 -10.32
C TYR A 345 7.22 14.09 -9.10
N GLN A 346 6.55 13.70 -8.01
CA GLN A 346 6.48 14.49 -6.77
C GLN A 346 7.61 14.18 -5.77
N GLY A 347 8.48 13.21 -6.07
CA GLY A 347 9.50 12.68 -5.14
C GLY A 347 10.92 13.26 -5.30
N GLY A 348 11.07 14.56 -5.57
CA GLY A 348 12.37 15.14 -5.89
C GLY A 348 12.70 16.43 -5.15
N ASN A 349 13.10 16.34 -3.89
CA ASN A 349 14.11 17.23 -3.31
C ASN A 349 15.09 16.39 -2.48
N LYS A 350 16.19 15.99 -3.12
CA LYS A 350 17.41 15.51 -2.48
C LYS A 350 18.51 16.47 -2.90
N SER A 351 18.93 17.37 -2.01
CA SER A 351 20.18 18.08 -2.20
C SER A 351 21.34 17.09 -2.01
N ASN A 352 22.19 17.02 -3.02
CA ASN A 352 23.43 16.27 -3.02
C ASN A 352 24.42 16.95 -2.08
N ASN A 353 25.00 16.19 -1.16
CA ASN A 353 26.34 16.48 -0.68
C ASN A 353 27.14 15.18 -0.70
N ASN A 354 27.79 14.93 -1.83
CA ASN A 354 28.80 13.89 -1.97
C ASN A 354 30.13 14.47 -1.51
N ASN A 355 30.56 14.12 -0.30
CA ASN A 355 31.98 14.01 0.00
C ASN A 355 32.32 12.55 0.26
N LYS A 356 33.27 12.06 -0.55
CA LYS A 356 33.82 10.71 -0.49
C LYS A 356 34.57 10.55 0.83
N ASP A 357 34.12 9.61 1.65
CA ASP A 357 35.02 8.87 2.53
C ASP A 357 34.72 7.37 2.46
N LYS A 358 35.68 6.66 1.86
CA LYS A 358 35.75 5.21 1.82
C LYS A 358 36.20 4.73 3.20
N ASN A 359 35.29 4.11 3.94
CA ASN A 359 35.49 3.03 4.92
C ASN A 359 34.52 3.20 6.08
N LYS A 360 33.37 2.54 6.02
CA LYS A 360 32.61 2.04 7.18
C LYS A 360 31.50 1.12 6.69
N LYS A 361 31.55 -0.14 7.14
CA LYS A 361 30.43 -1.07 7.04
C LYS A 361 29.38 -0.59 8.05
N THR A 362 28.24 -0.11 7.57
CA THR A 362 27.12 0.40 8.37
C THR A 362 25.87 -0.46 8.08
N PRO A 363 24.96 -0.64 9.06
CA PRO A 363 23.96 -1.70 9.10
C PRO A 363 22.81 -1.48 8.12
N LYS A 364 22.24 -2.59 7.62
CA LYS A 364 21.08 -2.58 6.73
C LYS A 364 19.81 -2.16 7.48
N LYS A 365 19.31 -0.96 7.19
CA LYS A 365 17.95 -0.49 7.52
C LYS A 365 16.90 -1.38 6.85
N GLN A 366 16.01 -1.96 7.67
CA GLN A 366 14.78 -2.60 7.23
C GLN A 366 13.76 -1.52 6.85
N THR A 367 13.31 -1.48 5.61
CA THR A 367 12.05 -0.82 5.23
C THR A 367 11.00 -1.91 5.06
N LYS A 368 10.07 -2.02 6.02
CA LYS A 368 8.90 -2.91 5.95
C LYS A 368 8.00 -2.46 4.80
N THR A 369 7.80 -3.35 3.83
CA THR A 369 6.81 -3.22 2.74
C THR A 369 5.42 -3.60 3.23
N ILE A 370 4.43 -2.75 2.96
CA ILE A 370 3.01 -2.94 3.29
C ILE A 370 2.38 -3.96 2.30
N PRO A 371 1.55 -4.93 2.77
CA PRO A 371 0.92 -5.97 1.94
C PRO A 371 -0.09 -5.42 0.91
N LYS A 372 -0.32 -6.18 -0.17
CA LYS A 372 -0.99 -5.76 -1.40
C LYS A 372 -2.49 -6.04 -1.51
N ASP A 373 -3.13 -6.47 -0.42
CA ASP A 373 -4.56 -6.89 -0.42
C ASP A 373 -5.40 -6.18 0.66
N ALA A 374 -4.94 -5.04 1.21
CA ALA A 374 -5.71 -4.28 2.20
C ALA A 374 -6.69 -3.33 1.52
N ASP A 375 -7.98 -3.46 1.85
CA ASP A 375 -8.98 -2.42 1.62
C ASP A 375 -8.47 -1.11 2.26
N PRO A 376 -8.27 0.00 1.51
CA PRO A 376 -7.78 1.24 2.11
C PRO A 376 -8.75 1.82 3.16
N MET A 377 -10.01 1.37 3.17
CA MET A 377 -11.01 1.72 4.17
C MET A 377 -11.08 0.75 5.34
N HIS A 378 -10.40 -0.40 5.29
CA HIS A 378 -10.48 -1.44 6.31
C HIS A 378 -9.15 -2.16 6.53
N TRP A 379 -8.70 -2.19 7.78
CA TRP A 379 -7.56 -2.98 8.24
C TRP A 379 -7.99 -3.81 9.45
N SER A 380 -7.55 -5.06 9.54
CA SER A 380 -7.80 -5.86 10.74
C SER A 380 -6.67 -6.84 11.01
N ASP A 381 -6.49 -7.18 12.29
CA ASP A 381 -5.71 -8.31 12.78
C ASP A 381 -6.49 -9.06 13.88
N ASP A 382 -5.83 -9.94 14.63
CA ASP A 382 -6.49 -10.74 15.67
C ASP A 382 -7.00 -9.92 16.87
N TYR A 383 -6.59 -8.65 17.02
CA TYR A 383 -6.87 -7.82 18.18
C TYR A 383 -7.60 -6.52 17.85
N THR A 384 -7.52 -6.03 16.61
CA THR A 384 -8.07 -4.73 16.26
C THR A 384 -8.60 -4.74 14.83
N GLU A 385 -9.77 -4.15 14.65
CA GLU A 385 -10.32 -3.76 13.35
C GLU A 385 -10.32 -2.22 13.26
N LEU A 386 -9.88 -1.67 12.13
CA LEU A 386 -9.79 -0.26 11.83
C LEU A 386 -10.56 0.03 10.56
N THR A 387 -11.52 0.95 10.61
CA THR A 387 -12.33 1.32 9.44
C THR A 387 -12.46 2.84 9.26
N LEU A 388 -12.52 3.30 8.02
CA LEU A 388 -12.74 4.72 7.69
C LEU A 388 -14.19 4.95 7.26
N HIS A 389 -14.83 5.98 7.82
CA HIS A 389 -16.24 6.30 7.56
C HIS A 389 -16.45 7.77 7.19
N GLY A 390 -17.31 8.02 6.20
CA GLY A 390 -17.59 9.34 5.63
C GLY A 390 -19.05 9.75 5.77
N CYS A 391 -19.36 11.00 5.46
CA CYS A 391 -20.72 11.56 5.56
C CYS A 391 -21.56 11.18 4.35
N ALA A 392 -22.65 10.45 4.55
CA ALA A 392 -23.49 9.89 3.47
C ALA A 392 -22.68 9.14 2.38
N GLY A 393 -21.62 8.42 2.78
CA GLY A 393 -20.73 7.71 1.85
C GLY A 393 -19.74 8.59 1.09
N ASN A 394 -19.71 9.89 1.35
CA ASN A 394 -18.82 10.86 0.71
C ASN A 394 -17.73 11.38 1.66
N GLU A 395 -16.70 12.00 1.07
CA GLU A 395 -15.61 12.65 1.78
C GLU A 395 -16.06 13.92 2.50
N LEU A 396 -15.63 14.11 3.76
CA LEU A 396 -15.78 15.37 4.50
C LEU A 396 -14.79 16.42 3.99
N SER A 397 -15.28 17.59 3.56
CA SER A 397 -14.46 18.69 3.06
C SER A 397 -14.15 19.73 4.14
N GLY A 398 -13.04 20.45 3.97
CA GLY A 398 -12.59 21.50 4.88
C GLY A 398 -11.39 21.11 5.75
N LYS A 399 -10.73 22.14 6.29
CA LYS A 399 -9.61 22.04 7.23
C LYS A 399 -10.09 22.18 8.67
N GLU A 400 -9.34 21.61 9.61
CA GLU A 400 -9.50 21.76 11.07
C GLU A 400 -10.95 21.69 11.55
N LYS A 401 -11.67 20.71 11.00
CA LYS A 401 -13.14 20.67 11.04
C LYS A 401 -13.66 20.57 12.47
N PHE A 402 -13.24 19.54 13.20
CA PHE A 402 -13.77 19.20 14.51
C PHE A 402 -12.63 19.07 15.52
N LEU A 403 -12.78 19.70 16.69
CA LEU A 403 -11.77 19.73 17.77
C LEU A 403 -12.25 18.95 19.02
N GLY A 404 -13.13 17.99 18.79
CA GLY A 404 -13.73 17.14 19.81
C GLY A 404 -15.06 16.56 19.34
N GLY A 405 -15.67 15.76 20.20
CA GLY A 405 -17.02 15.23 20.05
C GLY A 405 -17.41 14.49 21.32
N GLU A 406 -18.70 14.23 21.50
CA GLU A 406 -19.22 13.49 22.66
C GLU A 406 -20.33 12.54 22.24
N LEU A 407 -20.41 11.39 22.92
CA LEU A 407 -21.49 10.42 22.77
C LEU A 407 -22.69 10.88 23.60
N CYS A 408 -23.88 10.85 23.00
CA CYS A 408 -25.12 10.86 23.73
C CYS A 408 -25.59 9.42 23.94
N GLU A 409 -25.48 8.90 25.15
CA GLU A 409 -25.87 7.53 25.51
C GLU A 409 -27.38 7.28 25.32
N LEU A 410 -28.21 8.34 25.31
CA LEU A 410 -29.66 8.21 25.18
C LEU A 410 -30.10 7.81 23.76
N ASN A 411 -29.32 8.17 22.74
CA ASN A 411 -29.63 7.86 21.35
C ASN A 411 -28.50 7.12 20.62
N GLU A 412 -27.36 6.88 21.25
CA GLU A 412 -26.19 6.22 20.65
C GLU A 412 -25.63 6.97 19.44
N HIS A 413 -25.66 8.30 19.49
CA HIS A 413 -25.05 9.17 18.48
C HIS A 413 -23.86 9.95 19.05
N ILE A 414 -22.85 10.16 18.21
CA ILE A 414 -21.71 11.03 18.49
C ILE A 414 -21.92 12.37 17.80
N TYR A 415 -21.83 13.47 18.56
CA TYR A 415 -21.92 14.83 18.03
C TYR A 415 -20.56 15.52 18.11
N THR A 416 -20.04 15.96 16.97
CA THR A 416 -18.75 16.66 16.91
C THR A 416 -18.82 18.10 17.41
N ILE A 417 -17.71 18.60 17.95
CA ILE A 417 -17.53 20.00 18.32
C ILE A 417 -16.80 20.74 17.19
N PRO A 418 -17.46 21.67 16.48
CA PRO A 418 -16.90 22.33 15.30
C PRO A 418 -15.82 23.36 15.65
N GLY A 419 -14.60 23.14 15.17
CA GLY A 419 -13.51 24.12 15.20
C GLY A 419 -13.66 25.12 14.06
N PHE A 420 -13.36 24.70 12.84
CA PHE A 420 -13.55 25.45 11.59
C PHE A 420 -14.79 25.01 10.83
N ALA A 421 -15.30 23.80 11.10
CA ALA A 421 -16.51 23.33 10.46
C ALA A 421 -17.65 24.31 10.71
N ARG A 422 -18.47 24.53 9.69
CA ARG A 422 -19.62 25.42 9.75
C ARG A 422 -20.88 24.72 10.28
N ARG A 423 -20.83 23.40 10.43
CA ARG A 423 -21.95 22.52 10.79
C ARG A 423 -21.43 21.45 11.75
N ILE A 424 -22.33 20.87 12.55
CA ILE A 424 -22.03 19.73 13.42
C ILE A 424 -22.17 18.45 12.59
N LEU A 425 -21.24 17.51 12.73
CA LEU A 425 -21.39 16.14 12.26
C LEU A 425 -22.09 15.33 13.36
N ASP A 426 -23.26 14.81 13.01
CA ASP A 426 -24.06 13.85 13.78
C ASP A 426 -23.77 12.46 13.21
N MET A 427 -23.29 11.56 14.07
CA MET A 427 -22.87 10.20 13.73
C MET A 427 -23.65 9.17 14.54
N ASP A 428 -24.57 8.46 13.88
CA ASP A 428 -25.28 7.32 14.46
C ASP A 428 -24.35 6.12 14.52
N VAL A 429 -23.99 5.71 15.74
CA VAL A 429 -23.10 4.57 16.00
C VAL A 429 -23.84 3.33 16.48
N SER A 430 -25.18 3.38 16.53
CA SER A 430 -26.04 2.22 16.78
C SER A 430 -26.10 1.27 15.57
N THR A 431 -25.72 1.76 14.40
CA THR A 431 -25.71 1.04 13.12
C THR A 431 -24.30 0.59 12.72
N ASP A 432 -24.20 -0.52 11.97
CA ASP A 432 -22.93 -1.01 11.41
C ASP A 432 -23.10 -1.28 9.89
N PRO A 433 -22.48 -0.48 8.99
CA PRO A 433 -21.60 0.65 9.28
C PRO A 433 -22.36 1.85 9.91
N PRO A 434 -21.67 2.72 10.68
CA PRO A 434 -22.27 3.93 11.24
C PRO A 434 -22.75 4.87 10.14
N THR A 435 -23.81 5.63 10.42
CA THR A 435 -24.31 6.66 9.49
C THR A 435 -23.94 8.06 9.96
N MET A 436 -23.76 8.98 9.03
CA MET A 436 -23.23 10.32 9.31
C MET A 436 -23.95 11.39 8.48
N LYS A 437 -24.32 12.50 9.13
CA LYS A 437 -24.95 13.67 8.48
C LYS A 437 -24.49 14.98 9.12
N LEU A 438 -24.51 16.06 8.34
CA LEU A 438 -24.27 17.41 8.85
C LEU A 438 -25.58 18.05 9.31
N MET A 439 -25.57 18.67 10.49
CA MET A 439 -26.73 19.30 11.13
C MET A 439 -26.40 20.66 11.78
N GLY A 440 -27.42 21.29 12.37
CA GLY A 440 -27.33 22.59 13.04
C GLY A 440 -27.41 23.79 12.09
N PRO A 441 -27.39 25.03 12.59
CA PRO A 441 -27.28 26.24 11.78
C PRO A 441 -25.87 26.40 11.20
N ASP A 442 -25.68 27.46 10.43
CA ASP A 442 -24.37 27.87 9.92
C ASP A 442 -23.54 28.56 11.02
N LEU A 443 -22.37 28.01 11.35
CA LEU A 443 -21.51 28.41 12.48
C LEU A 443 -20.15 28.97 11.99
N PRO A 444 -20.08 30.24 11.54
CA PRO A 444 -18.87 30.84 10.99
C PRO A 444 -17.80 31.09 12.06
N GLY A 445 -16.53 31.05 11.66
CA GLY A 445 -15.39 31.30 12.53
C GLY A 445 -14.41 30.14 12.60
N GLU A 446 -13.24 30.42 13.17
CA GLU A 446 -12.09 29.51 13.30
C GLU A 446 -11.83 29.23 14.79
N PHE A 447 -11.36 28.01 15.12
CA PHE A 447 -11.08 27.58 16.51
C PHE A 447 -12.21 27.90 17.53
N LYS A 448 -13.46 27.79 17.11
CA LYS A 448 -14.61 28.30 17.88
C LYS A 448 -14.74 27.66 19.25
N TRP A 449 -14.81 26.33 19.29
CA TRP A 449 -14.98 25.52 20.50
C TRP A 449 -13.97 24.38 20.56
N LEU A 450 -13.66 23.93 21.78
CA LEU A 450 -12.79 22.78 22.07
C LEU A 450 -13.51 21.84 23.03
N ARG A 451 -13.52 20.53 22.75
CA ARG A 451 -14.15 19.49 23.59
C ARG A 451 -15.65 19.69 23.84
N GLY A 452 -16.36 18.59 24.07
CA GLY A 452 -17.77 18.64 24.48
C GLY A 452 -17.90 18.20 25.92
N ILE A 453 -19.00 18.56 26.56
CA ILE A 453 -19.37 18.09 27.89
C ILE A 453 -20.82 17.62 27.82
N PRO A 454 -21.11 16.31 27.92
CA PRO A 454 -22.47 15.80 27.91
C PRO A 454 -23.12 15.98 29.29
N ILE A 455 -24.34 16.51 29.31
CA ILE A 455 -25.23 16.63 30.46
C ILE A 455 -26.62 16.13 30.03
N GLY A 456 -26.94 14.89 30.37
CA GLY A 456 -28.21 14.27 29.97
C GLY A 456 -28.33 14.18 28.44
N ASP A 457 -29.33 14.85 27.87
CA ASP A 457 -29.58 14.91 26.43
C ASP A 457 -28.83 16.04 25.71
N THR A 458 -28.03 16.83 26.44
CA THR A 458 -27.44 18.07 25.93
C THR A 458 -25.92 18.00 25.97
N ILE A 459 -25.26 18.45 24.90
CA ILE A 459 -23.80 18.53 24.81
C ILE A 459 -23.39 20.02 24.74
N TYR A 460 -22.50 20.42 25.64
CA TYR A 460 -21.95 21.77 25.72
C TYR A 460 -20.53 21.83 25.12
N GLY A 461 -20.32 22.64 24.10
CA GLY A 461 -18.99 22.90 23.51
C GLY A 461 -18.29 24.07 24.19
N ILE A 462 -17.06 23.84 24.68
CA ILE A 462 -16.35 24.84 25.52
C ILE A 462 -15.75 25.95 24.64
N PRO A 463 -16.01 27.25 24.94
CA PRO A 463 -15.56 28.36 24.10
C PRO A 463 -14.03 28.51 24.12
N CYS A 464 -13.45 28.47 22.92
CA CYS A 464 -12.03 28.73 22.71
C CYS A 464 -11.83 30.14 22.11
N HIS A 465 -12.25 30.34 20.85
CA HIS A 465 -12.29 31.67 20.22
C HIS A 465 -13.71 32.25 20.20
N SER A 466 -14.74 31.40 20.27
CA SER A 466 -16.13 31.85 20.24
C SER A 466 -16.51 32.74 21.44
N ASP A 467 -17.41 33.68 21.21
CA ASP A 467 -18.07 34.55 22.19
C ASP A 467 -19.29 33.89 22.88
N ALA A 468 -19.50 32.60 22.63
CA ALA A 468 -20.64 31.84 23.17
C ALA A 468 -20.24 30.42 23.51
N VAL A 469 -20.97 29.79 24.43
CA VAL A 469 -20.94 28.34 24.64
C VAL A 469 -21.86 27.69 23.59
N LEU A 470 -21.40 26.64 22.92
CA LEU A 470 -22.23 25.85 22.00
C LEU A 470 -23.12 24.91 22.80
N LYS A 471 -24.42 24.85 22.51
CA LYS A 471 -25.37 23.91 23.13
C LYS A 471 -26.05 23.08 22.03
N ILE A 472 -25.94 21.76 22.14
CA ILE A 472 -26.52 20.80 21.20
C ILE A 472 -27.49 19.91 21.98
N ASN A 473 -28.79 19.95 21.68
CA ASN A 473 -29.73 18.97 22.23
C ASN A 473 -29.79 17.76 21.28
N ALA A 474 -29.31 16.61 21.75
CA ALA A 474 -29.18 15.40 20.96
C ALA A 474 -30.54 14.75 20.60
N LEU A 475 -31.58 14.96 21.40
CA LEU A 475 -32.90 14.34 21.16
C LEU A 475 -33.74 15.15 20.16
N THR A 476 -33.66 16.48 20.23
CA THR A 476 -34.42 17.38 19.33
C THR A 476 -33.60 17.82 18.12
N ASN A 477 -32.28 17.61 18.14
CA ASN A 477 -31.30 18.17 17.20
C ASN A 477 -31.29 19.71 17.17
N ASP A 478 -31.80 20.36 18.21
CA ASP A 478 -31.70 21.80 18.38
C ASP A 478 -30.27 22.22 18.69
N VAL A 479 -29.84 23.32 18.09
CA VAL A 479 -28.49 23.88 18.28
C VAL A 479 -28.62 25.36 18.58
N SER A 480 -28.16 25.74 19.76
CA SER A 480 -28.23 27.11 20.26
C SER A 480 -26.87 27.57 20.80
N LEU A 481 -26.73 28.88 20.99
CA LEU A 481 -25.52 29.52 21.50
C LEU A 481 -25.87 30.29 22.77
N VAL A 482 -25.17 29.99 23.86
CA VAL A 482 -25.34 30.67 25.15
C VAL A 482 -24.25 31.72 25.29
N LYS A 483 -24.63 33.00 25.17
CA LYS A 483 -23.71 34.14 25.34
C LYS A 483 -23.66 34.59 26.79
N TRP A 484 -22.50 35.10 27.20
CA TRP A 484 -22.37 35.85 28.44
C TRP A 484 -22.28 37.34 28.15
N ASP A 485 -22.58 38.17 29.15
CA ASP A 485 -22.37 39.60 29.09
C ASP A 485 -20.96 39.93 29.59
N ASP A 486 -20.21 40.70 28.81
CA ASP A 486 -18.88 41.18 29.18
C ASP A 486 -18.94 42.09 30.43
N SER A 487 -20.11 42.61 30.81
CA SER A 487 -20.33 43.35 32.06
C SER A 487 -20.35 42.48 33.33
N ILE A 488 -20.47 41.15 33.21
CA ILE A 488 -20.45 40.24 34.36
C ILE A 488 -19.10 40.36 35.07
N PRO A 489 -19.05 40.54 36.40
CA PRO A 489 -17.80 40.71 37.13
C PRO A 489 -16.78 39.58 36.87
N GLY A 490 -15.64 39.96 36.30
CA GLY A 490 -14.54 39.06 35.97
C GLY A 490 -14.80 38.11 34.80
N SER A 491 -15.75 38.46 33.92
CA SER A 491 -15.86 37.86 32.60
C SER A 491 -14.55 37.99 31.81
N CYS A 492 -14.34 37.06 30.88
CA CYS A 492 -13.31 37.23 29.85
C CYS A 492 -13.92 37.99 28.66
N PRO A 493 -13.17 38.91 28.01
CA PRO A 493 -13.64 39.58 26.79
C PRO A 493 -14.11 38.57 25.75
N SER A 494 -15.30 38.82 25.19
CA SER A 494 -15.92 37.98 24.18
C SER A 494 -15.01 37.68 22.98
N ASP A 495 -14.17 38.64 22.56
CA ASP A 495 -13.23 38.53 21.44
C ASP A 495 -11.86 37.91 21.78
N GLN A 496 -11.60 37.59 23.05
CA GLN A 496 -10.32 37.01 23.46
C GLN A 496 -10.13 35.62 22.82
N PRO A 497 -8.98 35.32 22.19
CA PRO A 497 -8.68 33.99 21.68
C PRO A 497 -8.16 33.06 22.79
N TRP A 498 -8.34 31.74 22.61
CA TRP A 498 -7.84 30.68 23.51
C TRP A 498 -8.31 30.82 24.97
N LYS A 499 -9.59 31.17 25.18
CA LYS A 499 -10.14 31.43 26.53
C LYS A 499 -10.02 30.23 27.45
N TYR A 500 -10.61 29.09 27.05
CA TYR A 500 -10.68 27.86 27.84
C TYR A 500 -10.24 26.64 27.02
N HIS A 501 -9.60 25.66 27.67
CA HIS A 501 -9.04 24.47 27.00
C HIS A 501 -9.78 23.15 27.35
N GLY A 502 -10.77 23.21 28.21
CA GLY A 502 -11.58 22.07 28.61
C GLY A 502 -12.40 22.40 29.84
N ALA A 503 -13.17 21.43 30.32
CA ALA A 503 -14.01 21.60 31.48
C ALA A 503 -14.24 20.25 32.17
N ALA A 504 -14.78 20.29 33.39
CA ALA A 504 -15.31 19.11 34.05
C ALA A 504 -16.66 19.43 34.68
N VAL A 505 -17.50 18.40 34.82
CA VAL A 505 -18.78 18.48 35.52
C VAL A 505 -18.55 18.19 36.99
N SER A 506 -19.12 19.04 37.85
CA SER A 506 -19.15 18.82 39.29
C SER A 506 -20.29 17.89 39.65
N ASP A 507 -20.02 16.87 40.45
CA ASP A 507 -21.06 15.98 41.00
C ASP A 507 -21.76 16.58 42.22
N HIS A 508 -21.27 17.70 42.76
CA HIS A 508 -21.89 18.41 43.88
C HIS A 508 -23.08 19.29 43.44
N ASP A 509 -22.91 20.09 42.38
CA ASP A 509 -23.91 21.04 41.90
C ASP A 509 -24.38 20.80 40.46
N GLY A 510 -23.78 19.84 39.74
CA GLY A 510 -24.09 19.54 38.35
C GLY A 510 -23.62 20.60 37.35
N CYS A 511 -22.87 21.61 37.80
CA CYS A 511 -22.38 22.68 36.93
C CYS A 511 -21.10 22.27 36.18
N ILE A 512 -20.87 22.93 35.05
CA ILE A 512 -19.68 22.75 34.21
C ILE A 512 -18.66 23.83 34.58
N TYR A 513 -17.43 23.44 34.89
CA TYR A 513 -16.34 24.36 35.25
C TYR A 513 -15.26 24.33 34.18
N CYS A 514 -15.14 25.41 33.42
CA CYS A 514 -14.21 25.58 32.30
C CYS A 514 -12.85 26.09 32.79
N ILE A 515 -11.78 25.40 32.37
CA ILE A 515 -10.42 25.66 32.82
C ILE A 515 -9.79 26.79 32.02
N PRO A 516 -9.36 27.89 32.68
CA PRO A 516 -8.82 29.06 32.01
C PRO A 516 -7.47 28.75 31.35
N GLN A 517 -7.36 29.05 30.07
CA GLN A 517 -6.09 28.95 29.34
C GLN A 517 -5.47 30.34 29.22
N ALA A 518 -6.16 31.25 28.54
CA ALA A 518 -5.82 32.68 28.44
C ALA A 518 -6.81 33.54 29.25
N ALA A 519 -8.04 33.06 29.48
CA ALA A 519 -8.98 33.71 30.37
C ALA A 519 -8.38 33.83 31.78
N GLU A 520 -8.72 34.90 32.52
CA GLU A 520 -8.15 35.13 33.85
C GLU A 520 -8.89 34.39 34.97
N ARG A 521 -10.12 33.92 34.72
CA ARG A 521 -10.97 33.31 35.73
C ARG A 521 -11.59 32.02 35.22
N VAL A 522 -12.05 31.17 36.15
CA VAL A 522 -12.78 29.94 35.83
C VAL A 522 -14.19 30.33 35.43
N MET A 523 -14.65 29.85 34.27
CA MET A 523 -16.05 29.99 33.86
C MET A 523 -16.87 28.83 34.43
N LYS A 524 -17.99 29.14 35.06
CA LYS A 524 -18.97 28.19 35.58
C LYS A 524 -20.26 28.32 34.78
N ILE A 525 -20.80 27.20 34.30
CA ILE A 525 -22.04 27.13 33.55
C ILE A 525 -23.03 26.25 34.32
N ASP A 526 -24.20 26.77 34.65
CA ASP A 526 -25.30 25.98 35.20
C ASP A 526 -26.16 25.43 34.05
N PRO A 527 -26.12 24.11 33.76
CA PRO A 527 -26.88 23.54 32.65
C PRO A 527 -28.39 23.55 32.86
N LYS A 528 -28.89 23.81 34.08
CA LYS A 528 -30.34 23.90 34.36
C LYS A 528 -30.93 25.23 33.92
N THR A 529 -30.15 26.31 34.00
CA THR A 529 -30.58 27.69 33.71
C THR A 529 -29.85 28.31 32.52
N ASP A 530 -28.80 27.66 32.03
CA ASP A 530 -27.80 28.20 31.10
C ASP A 530 -27.07 29.45 31.63
N GLU A 531 -27.12 29.70 32.94
CA GLU A 531 -26.43 30.84 33.55
C GLU A 531 -24.91 30.65 33.53
N ILE A 532 -24.19 31.70 33.13
CA ILE A 532 -22.73 31.74 33.08
C ILE A 532 -22.21 32.71 34.15
N THR A 533 -21.33 32.22 35.02
CA THR A 533 -20.65 33.01 36.05
C THR A 533 -19.13 32.79 36.02
N PHE A 534 -18.36 33.68 36.67
CA PHE A 534 -16.90 33.60 36.71
C PHE A 534 -16.40 33.60 38.15
N ILE A 535 -15.56 32.63 38.49
CA ILE A 535 -15.12 32.37 39.87
C ILE A 535 -13.59 32.35 40.00
N GLY A 536 -13.12 32.40 41.25
CA GLY A 536 -11.70 32.46 41.58
C GLY A 536 -11.09 33.86 41.45
N PRO A 537 -9.82 34.05 41.86
CA PRO A 537 -9.08 35.30 41.65
C PRO A 537 -8.67 35.46 40.18
N ASN A 538 -8.06 36.60 39.84
CA ASN A 538 -7.48 36.80 38.50
C ASN A 538 -6.16 36.05 38.37
N PHE A 539 -6.08 35.21 37.35
CA PHE A 539 -4.90 34.44 36.97
C PHE A 539 -4.31 34.96 35.64
N PRO A 540 -3.36 35.90 35.67
CA PRO A 540 -2.80 36.49 34.46
C PRO A 540 -1.94 35.49 33.67
N GLY A 541 -1.78 35.73 32.37
CA GLY A 541 -0.92 34.94 31.48
C GLY A 541 -1.68 34.04 30.50
N VAL A 542 -0.94 33.36 29.62
CA VAL A 542 -1.47 32.53 28.51
C VAL A 542 -0.94 31.10 28.55
N ASN A 543 -1.68 30.14 27.99
CA ASN A 543 -1.36 28.71 28.07
C ASN A 543 -1.15 28.22 29.52
N LYS A 544 -1.95 28.75 30.46
CA LYS A 544 -1.75 28.48 31.90
C LYS A 544 -1.97 27.01 32.26
N TRP A 545 -3.18 26.53 31.98
CA TRP A 545 -3.60 25.16 32.28
C TRP A 545 -4.18 24.46 31.06
N TYR A 546 -4.05 23.14 31.03
CA TYR A 546 -4.47 22.29 29.92
C TYR A 546 -5.45 21.21 30.39
N GLY A 547 -6.72 21.36 30.02
CA GLY A 547 -7.81 20.45 30.37
C GLY A 547 -8.25 20.53 31.85
N GLY A 548 -9.39 19.93 32.16
CA GLY A 548 -9.96 19.86 33.51
C GLY A 548 -10.41 18.45 33.86
N LEU A 549 -10.03 17.95 35.04
CA LEU A 549 -10.38 16.61 35.50
C LEU A 549 -10.95 16.65 36.92
N LEU A 550 -12.12 16.05 37.11
CA LEU A 550 -12.70 15.84 38.45
C LEU A 550 -11.99 14.66 39.13
N LEU A 551 -11.36 14.93 40.27
CA LEU A 551 -10.76 13.91 41.14
C LEU A 551 -11.54 13.83 42.45
N LYS A 552 -11.60 12.61 43.01
CA LYS A 552 -12.20 12.33 44.31
C LYS A 552 -11.11 11.81 45.23
N ASP A 553 -11.02 12.40 46.40
CA ASP A 553 -10.23 11.83 47.48
C ASP A 553 -10.88 10.52 47.96
N HIS A 554 -10.07 9.49 48.24
CA HIS A 554 -10.58 8.21 48.76
C HIS A 554 -10.88 8.28 50.25
N ASP A 555 -10.19 9.17 50.97
CA ASP A 555 -10.25 9.28 52.42
C ASP A 555 -11.16 10.44 52.88
N SER A 556 -11.70 11.23 51.95
CA SER A 556 -12.59 12.35 52.25
C SER A 556 -13.66 12.57 51.17
N ASP A 557 -14.72 13.29 51.52
CA ASP A 557 -15.77 13.76 50.59
C ASP A 557 -15.29 14.95 49.73
N ASP A 558 -13.97 15.10 49.54
CA ASP A 558 -13.36 16.17 48.76
C ASP A 558 -13.36 15.82 47.27
N HIS A 559 -14.25 16.44 46.53
CA HIS A 559 -14.36 16.29 45.08
C HIS A 559 -14.00 17.62 44.42
N ALA A 560 -12.81 17.69 43.83
CA ALA A 560 -12.29 18.92 43.24
C ALA A 560 -11.92 18.73 41.78
N ILE A 561 -11.98 19.81 41.02
CA ILE A 561 -11.61 19.86 39.61
C ILE A 561 -10.19 20.41 39.49
N TYR A 562 -9.35 19.70 38.74
CA TYR A 562 -7.93 20.01 38.61
C TYR A 562 -7.57 20.42 37.18
N GLY A 563 -6.92 21.57 37.04
CA GLY A 563 -6.33 22.06 35.80
C GLY A 563 -4.82 21.80 35.76
N VAL A 564 -4.36 21.04 34.76
CA VAL A 564 -2.94 20.65 34.66
C VAL A 564 -2.09 21.83 34.22
N CYS A 565 -1.02 22.13 34.97
CA CYS A 565 -0.17 23.28 34.72
C CYS A 565 0.69 23.09 33.47
N GLN A 566 0.57 24.00 32.51
CA GLN A 566 1.36 24.00 31.29
C GLN A 566 2.43 25.10 31.38
N ASN A 567 2.01 26.37 31.39
CA ASN A 567 2.89 27.51 31.71
C ASN A 567 2.71 28.04 33.13
N ALA A 568 1.61 27.73 33.81
CA ALA A 568 1.42 28.14 35.21
C ALA A 568 2.48 27.52 36.15
N THR A 569 2.66 28.14 37.31
CA THR A 569 3.59 27.70 38.37
C THR A 569 3.05 26.55 39.21
N GLY A 570 1.78 26.20 39.08
CA GLY A 570 1.17 25.11 39.84
C GLY A 570 -0.16 24.64 39.24
N ILE A 571 -0.63 23.49 39.72
CA ILE A 571 -1.93 22.90 39.38
C ILE A 571 -3.05 23.80 39.92
N LEU A 572 -4.02 24.12 39.06
CA LEU A 572 -5.25 24.77 39.50
C LEU A 572 -6.16 23.74 40.16
N ARG A 573 -6.61 24.01 41.39
CA ARG A 573 -7.63 23.24 42.10
C ARG A 573 -8.86 24.10 42.28
N ILE A 574 -10.02 23.58 41.88
CA ILE A 574 -11.33 24.22 42.00
C ILE A 574 -12.17 23.34 42.90
N ASP A 575 -12.62 23.88 44.02
CA ASP A 575 -13.58 23.23 44.92
C ASP A 575 -15.00 23.66 44.52
N PRO A 576 -15.85 22.78 43.94
CA PRO A 576 -17.19 23.16 43.52
C PRO A 576 -18.14 23.47 44.68
N LYS A 577 -17.85 23.00 45.91
CA LYS A 577 -18.68 23.23 47.09
C LYS A 577 -18.48 24.62 47.67
N THR A 578 -17.22 25.08 47.72
CA THR A 578 -16.87 26.42 48.22
C THR A 578 -16.67 27.45 47.11
N GLN A 579 -16.55 27.00 45.85
CA GLN A 579 -16.14 27.78 44.67
C GLN A 579 -14.72 28.39 44.80
N GLU A 580 -13.93 27.90 45.75
CA GLU A 580 -12.55 28.35 45.95
C GLU A 580 -11.65 27.82 44.81
N CYS A 581 -10.82 28.70 44.26
CA CYS A 581 -9.83 28.37 43.23
C CYS A 581 -8.43 28.65 43.77
N THR A 582 -7.60 27.60 43.89
CA THR A 582 -6.25 27.66 44.48
C THR A 582 -5.20 27.08 43.55
N ILE A 583 -3.96 27.56 43.66
CA ILE A 583 -2.82 27.06 42.89
C ILE A 583 -1.90 26.27 43.82
N HIS A 584 -1.52 25.06 43.42
CA HIS A 584 -0.67 24.18 44.21
C HIS A 584 0.57 23.76 43.42
N GLY A 585 1.74 23.91 44.02
CA GLY A 585 3.05 23.66 43.41
C GLY A 585 3.94 24.91 43.41
N ASP A 586 5.19 24.73 43.03
CA ASP A 586 6.20 25.78 42.88
C ASP A 586 7.11 25.45 41.70
N PHE A 587 6.49 25.32 40.53
CA PHE A 587 7.17 25.00 39.29
C PHE A 587 7.55 26.28 38.52
N PRO A 588 8.63 26.24 37.72
CA PRO A 588 9.01 27.37 36.88
C PRO A 588 7.88 27.80 35.94
N GLU A 589 7.66 29.10 35.80
CA GLU A 589 6.71 29.64 34.83
C GLU A 589 7.14 29.35 33.39
N GLY A 590 6.17 29.09 32.52
CA GLY A 590 6.39 28.83 31.10
C GLY A 590 6.78 27.38 30.77
N ASN A 591 7.50 27.25 29.66
CA ASN A 591 8.10 26.02 29.11
C ASN A 591 7.13 24.89 28.70
N TYR A 592 5.81 25.08 28.67
CA TYR A 592 4.85 24.05 28.21
C TYR A 592 5.05 22.68 28.89
N LYS A 593 5.19 22.67 30.22
CA LYS A 593 5.69 21.54 31.02
C LYS A 593 4.90 20.24 30.78
N TRP A 594 3.61 20.25 31.09
CA TRP A 594 2.72 19.10 30.95
C TRP A 594 1.55 19.40 30.00
N HIS A 595 1.11 18.38 29.24
CA HIS A 595 0.05 18.50 28.22
C HIS A 595 -1.20 17.72 28.66
N GLY A 596 -1.87 18.24 29.69
CA GLY A 596 -2.99 17.56 30.33
C GLY A 596 -2.54 16.37 31.18
N GLY A 597 -3.49 15.48 31.50
CA GLY A 597 -3.21 14.33 32.34
C GLY A 597 -4.25 13.24 32.21
N VAL A 598 -3.90 12.08 32.77
CA VAL A 598 -4.71 10.86 32.77
C VAL A 598 -5.16 10.60 34.21
N LYS A 599 -6.48 10.59 34.42
CA LYS A 599 -7.08 10.16 35.70
C LYS A 599 -7.07 8.63 35.74
N HIS A 600 -6.43 8.05 36.74
CA HIS A 600 -6.37 6.61 36.92
C HIS A 600 -7.41 6.15 37.97
N PRO A 601 -7.91 4.89 37.93
CA PRO A 601 -8.86 4.36 38.91
C PRO A 601 -8.40 4.38 40.38
N ASP A 602 -7.09 4.50 40.62
CA ASP A 602 -6.51 4.75 41.94
C ASP A 602 -6.84 6.14 42.50
N GLY A 603 -7.62 6.97 41.78
CA GLY A 603 -8.03 8.32 42.18
C GLY A 603 -7.00 9.40 41.86
N ASN A 604 -5.78 9.03 41.46
CA ASN A 604 -4.70 9.95 41.20
C ASN A 604 -4.70 10.42 39.74
N LEU A 605 -4.11 11.60 39.52
CA LEU A 605 -3.88 12.17 38.20
C LEU A 605 -2.41 12.11 37.84
N TYR A 606 -2.12 11.63 36.64
CA TYR A 606 -0.77 11.52 36.09
C TYR A 606 -0.64 12.46 34.89
N CYS A 607 0.10 13.55 35.04
CA CYS A 607 0.26 14.61 34.04
C CYS A 607 1.30 14.22 32.97
N ILE A 608 0.94 14.44 31.70
CA ILE A 608 1.70 13.97 30.53
C ILE A 608 2.92 14.89 30.33
N PRO A 609 4.18 14.40 30.44
CA PRO A 609 5.36 15.23 30.30
C PRO A 609 5.60 15.62 28.84
N ALA A 610 5.27 16.87 28.48
CA ALA A 610 5.53 17.37 27.13
C ALA A 610 6.95 17.93 27.03
N HIS A 611 7.26 18.94 27.84
CA HIS A 611 8.59 19.53 27.93
C HIS A 611 9.24 19.26 29.29
N ALA A 612 8.47 18.89 30.30
CA ALA A 612 8.98 18.46 31.60
C ALA A 612 9.82 17.17 31.47
N ASP A 613 10.83 17.02 32.32
CA ASP A 613 11.70 15.82 32.35
C ASP A 613 11.16 14.71 33.25
N GLN A 614 10.04 14.98 33.94
CA GLN A 614 9.41 14.09 34.92
C GLN A 614 7.89 14.11 34.74
N VAL A 615 7.25 13.00 35.10
CA VAL A 615 5.79 12.89 35.19
C VAL A 615 5.35 13.55 36.48
N LEU A 616 4.31 14.41 36.46
CA LEU A 616 3.73 14.95 37.68
C LEU A 616 2.53 14.09 38.11
N LYS A 617 2.63 13.47 39.29
CA LYS A 617 1.52 12.80 39.97
C LYS A 617 0.83 13.78 40.92
N VAL A 618 -0.50 13.83 40.85
CA VAL A 618 -1.35 14.63 41.74
C VAL A 618 -2.26 13.67 42.49
N GLU A 619 -2.09 13.62 43.80
CA GLU A 619 -2.97 12.91 44.73
C GLU A 619 -4.00 13.92 45.25
N PRO A 620 -5.31 13.68 45.06
CA PRO A 620 -6.34 14.64 45.40
C PRO A 620 -6.43 14.85 46.92
N GLY A 621 -6.89 16.03 47.30
CA GLY A 621 -7.21 16.38 48.68
C GLY A 621 -7.37 17.89 48.82
N LYS A 622 -7.75 18.34 50.01
CA LYS A 622 -7.91 19.78 50.31
C LYS A 622 -6.63 20.57 50.02
N VAL A 623 -5.49 19.96 50.33
CA VAL A 623 -4.18 20.35 49.82
C VAL A 623 -3.65 19.14 49.03
N PRO A 624 -3.64 19.19 47.69
CA PRO A 624 -3.22 18.06 46.87
C PRO A 624 -1.73 17.79 47.07
N LYS A 625 -1.37 16.51 47.12
CA LYS A 625 0.03 16.10 47.21
C LYS A 625 0.59 15.91 45.80
N LEU A 626 1.71 16.60 45.54
CA LEU A 626 2.37 16.63 44.24
C LEU A 626 3.67 15.82 44.31
N SER A 627 3.89 14.93 43.35
CA SER A 627 5.11 14.11 43.27
C SER A 627 5.64 14.08 41.83
N LEU A 628 6.95 14.26 41.66
CA LEU A 628 7.60 14.11 40.36
C LEU A 628 8.17 12.70 40.24
N LEU A 629 7.75 11.97 39.21
CA LEU A 629 8.10 10.58 38.97
C LEU A 629 9.01 10.45 37.74
N GLY A 630 9.99 9.55 37.84
CA GLY A 630 11.01 9.33 36.82
C GLY A 630 12.06 10.44 36.78
N GLU A 631 13.15 10.23 36.04
CA GLU A 631 14.19 11.24 35.81
C GLU A 631 14.64 11.22 34.35
N ASN A 632 14.88 12.40 33.77
CA ASN A 632 15.47 12.58 32.44
C ASN A 632 14.75 11.79 31.33
N ILE A 633 13.42 11.79 31.35
CA ILE A 633 12.63 11.12 30.31
C ILE A 633 13.08 11.66 28.95
N ARG A 634 13.51 10.80 28.02
CA ARG A 634 14.12 11.28 26.78
C ARG A 634 13.08 11.80 25.79
N THR A 635 13.50 12.80 25.00
CA THR A 635 12.84 13.15 23.74
C THR A 635 13.34 12.24 22.61
N GLY A 636 12.82 12.41 21.40
CA GLY A 636 13.28 11.67 20.23
C GLY A 636 14.72 12.03 19.85
N GLU A 637 15.47 11.07 19.32
CA GLU A 637 16.88 11.25 18.94
C GLU A 637 17.14 12.44 18.01
N HIS A 638 16.14 12.82 17.22
CA HIS A 638 16.22 13.95 16.30
C HIS A 638 16.22 15.32 17.00
N ARG A 639 16.12 15.37 18.33
CA ARG A 639 16.12 16.58 19.14
C ARG A 639 17.21 16.55 20.21
N SER A 640 17.71 17.74 20.55
CA SER A 640 18.68 17.95 21.63
C SER A 640 18.17 18.90 22.74
N ASP A 641 16.93 19.39 22.62
CA ASP A 641 16.35 20.40 23.53
C ASP A 641 15.45 19.81 24.63
N GLY A 642 15.25 18.50 24.64
CA GLY A 642 14.41 17.81 25.62
C GLY A 642 12.90 18.08 25.48
N LYS A 643 12.41 18.65 24.37
CA LYS A 643 11.00 19.08 24.25
C LYS A 643 10.11 18.11 23.47
N TYR A 644 8.79 18.36 23.50
CA TYR A 644 7.72 17.68 22.75
C TYR A 644 7.62 16.15 22.94
N LYS A 645 7.98 15.63 24.10
CA LYS A 645 8.11 14.19 24.36
C LYS A 645 6.77 13.44 24.14
N PHE A 646 5.71 13.79 24.89
CA PHE A 646 4.42 13.10 24.86
C PHE A 646 3.25 14.11 24.80
N LEU A 647 2.18 13.79 24.07
CA LEU A 647 0.98 14.66 23.92
C LEU A 647 -0.34 13.89 24.10
N GLY A 648 -0.30 12.66 24.60
CA GLY A 648 -1.48 11.88 24.93
C GLY A 648 -1.15 10.81 25.95
N GLY A 649 -2.17 10.21 26.54
CA GLY A 649 -2.00 9.06 27.42
C GLY A 649 -3.33 8.40 27.74
N ALA A 650 -3.25 7.19 28.27
CA ALA A 650 -4.42 6.44 28.72
C ALA A 650 -4.06 5.47 29.85
N VAL A 651 -5.11 4.97 30.52
CA VAL A 651 -5.00 4.07 31.66
C VAL A 651 -4.88 2.62 31.19
N GLY A 652 -3.97 1.85 31.76
CA GLY A 652 -4.02 0.40 31.74
C GLY A 652 -4.82 -0.15 32.92
N ALA A 653 -4.34 -1.25 33.50
CA ALA A 653 -4.81 -1.74 34.80
C ALA A 653 -4.02 -1.06 35.93
N ASP A 654 -2.79 -1.51 36.20
CA ASP A 654 -1.93 -0.95 37.26
C ASP A 654 -0.92 0.09 36.73
N TYR A 655 -1.17 0.61 35.52
CA TYR A 655 -0.21 1.41 34.79
C TYR A 655 -0.89 2.58 34.07
N VAL A 656 -0.16 3.66 33.87
CA VAL A 656 -0.50 4.73 32.92
C VAL A 656 0.51 4.72 31.79
N TYR A 657 0.04 4.96 30.56
CA TYR A 657 0.88 5.03 29.37
C TYR A 657 0.78 6.39 28.72
N PHE A 658 1.93 6.95 28.32
CA PHE A 658 2.00 8.19 27.57
C PHE A 658 2.46 7.94 26.14
N PHE A 659 1.76 8.59 25.20
CA PHE A 659 1.90 8.37 23.78
C PHE A 659 2.95 9.33 23.19
N PRO A 660 3.98 8.78 22.52
CA PRO A 660 5.09 9.57 22.02
C PRO A 660 4.66 10.52 20.91
N SER A 661 4.86 11.81 21.15
CA SER A 661 4.71 12.83 20.12
C SER A 661 6.00 12.93 19.30
N ASP A 662 7.07 13.40 19.92
CA ASP A 662 8.43 13.41 19.36
C ASP A 662 9.30 12.30 19.97
N ALA A 663 8.97 11.78 21.16
CA ALA A 663 9.70 10.67 21.79
C ALA A 663 9.71 9.40 20.93
N ASP A 664 10.72 8.54 21.13
CA ASP A 664 10.91 7.33 20.32
C ASP A 664 10.28 6.07 20.95
N TYR A 665 9.80 6.15 22.18
CA TYR A 665 9.25 5.03 22.95
C TYR A 665 7.99 5.45 23.69
N VAL A 666 7.14 4.48 24.02
CA VAL A 666 6.03 4.70 24.96
C VAL A 666 6.60 4.82 26.36
N CYS A 667 6.14 5.81 27.12
CA CYS A 667 6.46 5.92 28.55
C CYS A 667 5.36 5.23 29.36
N GLN A 668 5.74 4.31 30.23
CA GLN A 668 4.87 3.61 31.16
C GLN A 668 5.20 4.05 32.59
N VAL A 669 4.16 4.31 33.37
CA VAL A 669 4.25 4.62 34.79
C VAL A 669 3.54 3.51 35.56
N ASN A 670 4.25 2.84 36.47
CA ASN A 670 3.63 1.95 37.44
C ASN A 670 2.97 2.80 38.52
N THR A 671 1.64 2.68 38.68
CA THR A 671 0.89 3.55 39.60
C THR A 671 1.07 3.18 41.07
N LEU A 672 1.46 1.94 41.35
CA LEU A 672 1.75 1.44 42.70
C LEU A 672 3.14 1.87 43.18
N THR A 673 4.17 1.71 42.33
CA THR A 673 5.57 1.97 42.73
C THR A 673 6.05 3.37 42.36
N GLY A 674 5.37 4.06 41.44
CA GLY A 674 5.83 5.31 40.83
C GLY A 674 7.00 5.14 39.85
N GLU A 675 7.38 3.90 39.54
CA GLU A 675 8.44 3.62 38.56
C GLU A 675 8.03 4.10 37.17
N VAL A 676 8.92 4.84 36.52
CA VAL A 676 8.75 5.32 35.14
C VAL A 676 9.76 4.61 34.26
N LYS A 677 9.27 3.95 33.21
CA LYS A 677 10.12 3.25 32.25
C LYS A 677 9.61 3.42 30.83
N GLU A 678 10.50 3.26 29.88
CA GLU A 678 10.15 3.18 28.47
C GLU A 678 9.91 1.74 28.08
N VAL A 679 8.90 1.51 27.24
CA VAL A 679 8.45 0.15 26.89
C VAL A 679 8.26 0.00 25.39
N GLY A 680 8.47 -1.22 24.91
CA GLY A 680 8.27 -1.58 23.51
C GLY A 680 9.44 -1.23 22.59
N PRO A 681 9.28 -1.45 21.27
CA PRO A 681 10.33 -1.21 20.32
C PRO A 681 10.57 0.28 20.11
N ASN A 682 11.72 0.62 19.51
CA ASN A 682 11.98 1.97 19.06
C ASN A 682 11.01 2.33 17.93
N LEU A 683 10.04 3.20 18.20
CA LEU A 683 8.99 3.55 17.26
C LEU A 683 9.52 4.33 16.06
N ARG A 684 10.75 4.87 16.13
CA ARG A 684 11.43 5.48 14.97
C ARG A 684 11.65 4.47 13.83
N ASP A 685 11.75 3.19 14.14
CA ASP A 685 11.98 2.13 13.14
C ASP A 685 10.66 1.63 12.53
N HIS A 686 9.52 2.06 13.09
CA HIS A 686 8.19 1.62 12.72
C HIS A 686 7.29 2.74 12.19
N GLU A 687 7.63 4.00 12.50
CA GLU A 687 6.92 5.19 12.04
C GLU A 687 7.89 6.10 11.29
N ARG A 688 7.46 6.63 10.14
CA ARG A 688 8.28 7.52 9.31
C ARG A 688 8.33 8.91 9.92
N MET A 689 7.20 9.37 10.43
CA MET A 689 7.10 10.67 11.08
C MET A 689 7.89 10.67 12.39
N ARG A 690 8.64 11.75 12.64
CA ARG A 690 9.46 11.88 13.85
C ARG A 690 8.81 12.73 14.91
N ASN A 691 7.95 13.67 14.50
CA ASN A 691 7.41 14.72 15.37
C ASN A 691 5.88 14.71 15.33
N ASN A 692 5.23 15.00 16.47
CA ASN A 692 3.77 15.04 16.60
C ASN A 692 3.07 13.79 16.04
N LYS A 693 3.63 12.61 16.33
CA LYS A 693 3.14 11.33 15.77
C LYS A 693 1.72 11.02 16.26
N TRP A 694 1.55 10.86 17.56
CA TRP A 694 0.28 10.56 18.21
C TRP A 694 -0.06 11.62 19.24
N GLN A 695 -1.34 11.99 19.31
CA GLN A 695 -1.88 12.93 20.29
C GLN A 695 -3.24 12.42 20.75
N ASN A 696 -3.54 12.58 22.05
CA ASN A 696 -4.68 11.92 22.68
C ASN A 696 -4.63 10.39 22.52
N GLY A 697 -5.64 9.72 23.04
CA GLY A 697 -5.85 8.28 22.88
C GLY A 697 -6.74 7.78 23.99
N PHE A 698 -6.93 6.46 24.04
CA PHE A 698 -7.95 5.88 24.91
C PHE A 698 -7.64 4.44 25.28
N THR A 699 -8.39 3.97 26.25
CA THR A 699 -8.43 2.60 26.73
C THR A 699 -9.74 1.98 26.26
N ALA A 700 -9.64 0.86 25.55
CA ALA A 700 -10.76 0.01 25.16
C ALA A 700 -10.69 -1.29 25.94
N VAL A 701 -11.84 -1.89 26.23
CA VAL A 701 -11.92 -3.21 26.83
C VAL A 701 -12.65 -4.13 25.85
N ASP A 702 -12.04 -5.24 25.47
CA ASP A 702 -12.69 -6.21 24.60
C ASP A 702 -13.75 -7.04 25.37
N ARG A 703 -14.48 -7.90 24.65
CA ARG A 703 -15.56 -8.71 25.27
C ARG A 703 -15.08 -9.72 26.31
N ASP A 704 -13.78 -10.04 26.35
CA ASP A 704 -13.17 -10.93 27.33
C ASP A 704 -12.63 -10.16 28.55
N GLY A 705 -12.79 -8.83 28.58
CA GLY A 705 -12.29 -7.98 29.65
C GLY A 705 -10.81 -7.61 29.48
N ASN A 706 -10.20 -7.85 28.32
CA ASN A 706 -8.80 -7.47 28.10
C ASN A 706 -8.71 -5.99 27.76
N ILE A 707 -7.70 -5.32 28.32
CA ILE A 707 -7.43 -3.91 28.06
C ILE A 707 -6.63 -3.77 26.77
N HIS A 708 -7.06 -2.86 25.91
CA HIS A 708 -6.35 -2.41 24.71
C HIS A 708 -6.18 -0.90 24.79
N ILE A 709 -4.99 -0.39 24.52
CA ILE A 709 -4.74 1.05 24.55
C ILE A 709 -4.33 1.53 23.17
N TYR A 710 -4.91 2.64 22.72
CA TYR A 710 -4.65 3.18 21.39
C TYR A 710 -4.30 4.66 21.42
N GLY A 711 -3.23 5.05 20.72
CA GLY A 711 -2.85 6.44 20.47
C GLY A 711 -3.35 6.92 19.11
N ILE A 712 -4.02 8.08 19.08
CA ILE A 712 -4.67 8.59 17.86
C ILE A 712 -3.62 9.26 16.95
N PRO A 713 -3.54 8.89 15.66
CA PRO A 713 -2.57 9.47 14.74
C PRO A 713 -2.89 10.92 14.39
N LEU A 714 -2.02 11.84 14.82
CA LEU A 714 -2.08 13.24 14.41
C LEU A 714 -1.30 13.43 13.11
N LYS A 715 0.04 13.42 13.17
CA LYS A 715 0.92 13.38 11.99
C LYS A 715 1.41 11.98 11.67
N GLY A 716 1.46 11.06 12.65
CA GLY A 716 1.85 9.66 12.45
C GLY A 716 1.00 8.96 11.39
N GLU A 717 1.59 8.04 10.64
CA GLU A 717 0.91 7.34 9.54
C GLU A 717 0.10 6.15 10.03
N THR A 718 0.29 5.72 11.28
CA THR A 718 -0.28 4.49 11.83
C THR A 718 -0.98 4.77 13.16
N VAL A 719 -1.89 3.92 13.61
CA VAL A 719 -2.43 3.96 14.98
C VAL A 719 -1.42 3.30 15.91
N LEU A 720 -1.12 3.92 17.04
CA LEU A 720 -0.31 3.28 18.09
C LEU A 720 -1.21 2.32 18.87
N ARG A 721 -0.79 1.06 19.04
CA ARG A 721 -1.47 0.09 19.90
C ARG A 721 -0.53 -0.39 20.99
N ILE A 722 -1.03 -0.42 22.22
CA ILE A 722 -0.37 -1.00 23.40
C ILE A 722 -1.32 -2.04 23.98
N LEU A 723 -0.86 -3.28 24.08
CA LEU A 723 -1.54 -4.36 24.79
C LEU A 723 -0.81 -4.57 26.12
N PRO A 724 -1.38 -4.12 27.26
CA PRO A 724 -0.80 -4.35 28.57
C PRO A 724 -0.64 -5.85 28.85
N ASP A 725 0.47 -6.23 29.50
CA ASP A 725 0.63 -7.58 29.99
C ASP A 725 -0.23 -7.81 31.24
N LYS A 726 -0.97 -8.92 31.28
CA LYS A 726 -1.90 -9.23 32.37
C LYS A 726 -1.22 -9.51 33.70
N ASN A 727 0.05 -9.91 33.68
CA ASN A 727 0.82 -10.30 34.86
C ASN A 727 1.87 -9.23 35.23
N GLY A 728 1.79 -8.03 34.64
CA GLY A 728 2.72 -6.92 34.90
C GLY A 728 4.07 -7.03 34.16
N GLY A 729 4.19 -7.91 33.18
CA GLY A 729 5.32 -8.00 32.26
C GLY A 729 5.44 -6.82 31.28
N GLU A 730 6.36 -6.94 30.31
CA GLU A 730 6.54 -5.89 29.30
C GLU A 730 5.32 -5.84 28.35
N PRO A 731 4.68 -4.68 28.17
CA PRO A 731 3.51 -4.55 27.29
C PRO A 731 3.91 -4.72 25.82
N HIS A 732 2.99 -5.26 25.01
CA HIS A 732 3.20 -5.36 23.57
C HIS A 732 2.82 -4.04 22.89
N VAL A 733 3.84 -3.27 22.49
CA VAL A 733 3.68 -2.01 21.76
C VAL A 733 3.89 -2.24 20.26
N SER A 734 2.95 -1.75 19.45
CA SER A 734 2.97 -1.91 17.99
C SER A 734 2.34 -0.70 17.30
N THR A 735 2.66 -0.51 16.03
CA THR A 735 1.93 0.41 15.14
C THR A 735 1.09 -0.40 14.17
N ILE A 736 -0.18 -0.02 14.01
CA ILE A 736 -1.18 -0.78 13.26
C ILE A 736 -1.99 0.13 12.32
N GLY A 737 -2.57 -0.46 11.28
CA GLY A 737 -3.23 0.29 10.23
C GLY A 737 -2.29 1.22 9.45
N GLY A 738 -2.86 1.92 8.49
CA GLY A 738 -2.13 2.89 7.68
C GLY A 738 -1.33 2.31 6.49
N PRO A 739 -0.57 3.16 5.77
CA PRO A 739 -0.22 4.51 6.18
C PRO A 739 -1.37 5.49 5.86
N TYR A 740 -1.94 6.10 6.89
CA TYR A 740 -2.90 7.19 6.80
C TYR A 740 -2.14 8.47 6.49
N LEU A 741 -2.13 8.86 5.23
CA LEU A 741 -1.37 10.01 4.75
C LEU A 741 -2.06 11.33 5.13
N GLY A 742 -1.27 12.39 5.28
CA GLY A 742 -1.74 13.72 5.69
C GLY A 742 -1.34 14.09 7.12
N LEU A 743 -1.43 15.38 7.42
CA LEU A 743 -1.05 15.97 8.71
C LEU A 743 -2.31 16.39 9.48
N ASN A 744 -2.24 16.35 10.81
CA ASN A 744 -3.32 16.75 11.71
C ASN A 744 -4.64 16.03 11.35
N LYS A 745 -4.59 14.70 11.23
CA LYS A 745 -5.65 13.90 10.62
C LYS A 745 -6.92 13.86 11.47
N TRP A 746 -6.78 13.47 12.73
CA TRP A 746 -7.87 13.36 13.70
C TRP A 746 -7.52 14.11 14.98
N GLU A 747 -8.52 14.67 15.65
CA GLU A 747 -8.39 15.36 16.93
C GLU A 747 -9.36 14.76 17.93
N GLY A 748 -8.81 14.07 18.93
CA GLY A 748 -9.59 13.33 19.91
C GLY A 748 -10.37 12.15 19.31
N GLY A 749 -11.02 11.41 20.18
CA GLY A 749 -12.03 10.46 19.76
C GLY A 749 -12.96 10.12 20.91
N VAL A 750 -14.04 9.45 20.54
CA VAL A 750 -15.20 9.24 21.38
C VAL A 750 -15.50 7.74 21.43
N SER A 751 -15.54 7.20 22.65
CA SER A 751 -15.91 5.81 22.89
C SER A 751 -17.42 5.67 22.76
N ALA A 752 -17.87 4.71 21.98
CA ALA A 752 -19.28 4.33 21.85
C ALA A 752 -19.62 3.23 22.87
N SER A 753 -20.90 3.08 23.21
CA SER A 753 -21.38 2.09 24.19
C SER A 753 -21.10 0.64 23.76
N ASN A 754 -20.89 0.40 22.47
CA ASN A 754 -20.51 -0.91 21.92
C ASN A 754 -19.02 -1.26 22.09
N GLY A 755 -18.22 -0.38 22.70
CA GLY A 755 -16.78 -0.57 22.93
C GLY A 755 -15.89 -0.12 21.75
N ASP A 756 -16.49 0.33 20.65
CA ASP A 756 -15.78 0.91 19.51
C ASP A 756 -15.43 2.38 19.80
N MET A 757 -14.41 2.88 19.12
CA MET A 757 -13.99 4.27 19.21
C MET A 757 -14.05 4.94 17.85
N TYR A 758 -14.46 6.20 17.83
CA TYR A 758 -14.48 7.03 16.62
C TYR A 758 -13.58 8.25 16.80
N CYS A 759 -12.61 8.43 15.91
CA CYS A 759 -11.67 9.56 15.94
C CYS A 759 -12.22 10.70 15.09
N MET A 760 -12.33 11.90 15.66
CA MET A 760 -13.02 13.01 15.00
C MET A 760 -12.13 13.59 13.89
N PRO A 761 -12.63 13.72 12.65
CA PRO A 761 -11.82 14.13 11.51
C PRO A 761 -11.45 15.61 11.61
N LEU A 762 -10.16 15.89 11.81
CA LEU A 762 -9.62 17.26 11.84
C LEU A 762 -9.34 17.74 10.41
N ASN A 763 -8.25 17.28 9.79
CA ASN A 763 -7.98 17.47 8.35
C ASN A 763 -8.27 16.23 7.49
N HIS A 764 -8.42 15.05 8.10
CA HIS A 764 -8.76 13.84 7.34
C HIS A 764 -10.20 13.93 6.80
N LYS A 765 -10.48 13.23 5.69
CA LYS A 765 -11.78 13.24 5.01
C LYS A 765 -12.80 12.26 5.60
N PHE A 766 -12.32 11.36 6.45
CA PHE A 766 -13.10 10.29 7.06
C PHE A 766 -12.83 10.25 8.55
N SER A 767 -13.85 9.92 9.35
CA SER A 767 -13.68 9.50 10.74
C SER A 767 -13.01 8.12 10.78
N LEU A 768 -12.08 7.91 11.72
CA LEU A 768 -11.44 6.60 11.92
C LEU A 768 -12.11 5.87 13.06
N ARG A 769 -12.64 4.69 12.78
CA ARG A 769 -13.19 3.76 13.75
C ARG A 769 -12.13 2.76 14.18
N ILE A 770 -12.00 2.53 15.48
CA ILE A 770 -11.10 1.55 16.10
C ILE A 770 -11.96 0.60 16.94
N ARG A 771 -12.00 -0.67 16.54
CA ARG A 771 -12.75 -1.74 17.21
C ARG A 771 -11.79 -2.74 17.85
N PRO A 772 -11.74 -2.88 19.19
CA PRO A 772 -11.00 -3.95 19.82
C PRO A 772 -11.69 -5.30 19.55
N LEU A 773 -10.91 -6.30 19.19
CA LEU A 773 -11.36 -7.66 18.95
C LEU A 773 -10.87 -8.58 20.08
N THR A 774 -11.73 -9.50 20.46
CA THR A 774 -11.37 -10.58 21.37
C THR A 774 -10.58 -11.64 20.62
N LYS A 775 -9.33 -11.89 21.04
CA LYS A 775 -8.48 -12.96 20.50
C LYS A 775 -9.25 -14.28 20.57
N LYS A 776 -9.51 -14.93 19.42
CA LYS A 776 -10.05 -16.31 19.42
C LYS A 776 -9.07 -17.22 20.18
N LYS A 777 -9.48 -17.71 21.36
CA LYS A 777 -8.66 -18.60 22.20
C LYS A 777 -8.22 -19.83 21.40
N ILE A 778 -6.97 -19.84 20.97
CA ILE A 778 -6.19 -21.05 20.74
C ILE A 778 -5.02 -20.95 21.71
N LYS A 779 -4.89 -21.96 22.57
CA LYS A 779 -3.98 -22.01 23.71
C LYS A 779 -2.52 -21.77 23.30
N GLU A 780 -1.82 -21.06 24.17
CA GLU A 780 -0.39 -20.73 24.13
C GLU A 780 0.49 -21.99 24.16
N GLU A 781 1.55 -21.99 23.34
CA GLU A 781 2.94 -22.35 23.70
C GLU A 781 3.89 -21.99 22.54
N GLU A 782 5.12 -21.55 22.86
CA GLU A 782 6.12 -21.02 21.93
C GLU A 782 6.57 -22.03 20.84
N LYS A 783 6.58 -21.62 19.55
CA LYS A 783 7.62 -21.94 18.53
C LYS A 783 7.22 -21.48 17.11
N SER A 784 8.04 -20.58 16.53
CA SER A 784 8.19 -20.21 15.09
C SER A 784 6.93 -20.14 14.20
N ASP A 785 6.64 -18.97 13.63
CA ASP A 785 5.67 -18.80 12.54
C ASP A 785 5.84 -19.90 11.44
N PRO A 786 4.77 -20.64 11.08
CA PRO A 786 4.87 -21.70 10.07
C PRO A 786 5.17 -21.11 8.69
N VAL A 787 6.24 -21.61 8.05
CA VAL A 787 6.67 -21.24 6.68
C VAL A 787 5.51 -21.44 5.70
N LYS A 788 5.00 -20.34 5.10
CA LYS A 788 3.89 -20.39 4.12
C LYS A 788 4.40 -20.50 2.67
N TYR A 789 4.04 -21.56 1.96
CA TYR A 789 4.50 -21.89 0.59
C TYR A 789 3.52 -21.42 -0.49
N THR A 790 3.65 -20.18 -0.93
CA THR A 790 2.71 -19.57 -1.89
C THR A 790 3.16 -19.62 -3.36
N HIS A 791 4.40 -20.00 -3.62
CA HIS A 791 5.01 -20.00 -4.96
C HIS A 791 5.95 -21.20 -5.14
N GLY A 792 6.14 -21.62 -6.40
CA GLY A 792 7.01 -22.75 -6.75
C GLY A 792 6.24 -24.02 -7.12
N LEU A 793 6.95 -25.13 -7.10
CA LEU A 793 6.41 -26.47 -7.25
C LEU A 793 5.51 -26.79 -6.06
N ALA A 794 4.41 -27.49 -6.29
CA ALA A 794 3.54 -27.95 -5.20
C ALA A 794 4.22 -29.04 -4.37
N THR A 795 5.12 -29.82 -4.98
CA THR A 795 5.82 -30.93 -4.34
C THR A 795 7.29 -30.99 -4.74
N LEU A 796 8.16 -31.32 -3.79
CA LEU A 796 9.45 -31.95 -4.10
C LEU A 796 9.19 -33.42 -4.41
N ARG A 797 9.80 -33.94 -5.48
CA ARG A 797 9.62 -35.34 -5.89
C ARG A 797 10.95 -35.97 -6.27
N SER A 798 11.11 -37.26 -5.99
CA SER A 798 12.31 -38.03 -6.35
C SER A 798 12.32 -38.53 -7.80
N SER A 799 11.29 -38.23 -8.60
CA SER A 799 11.23 -38.61 -10.02
C SER A 799 11.46 -37.40 -10.92
N ALA A 800 12.53 -37.41 -11.72
CA ALA A 800 12.86 -36.36 -12.67
C ALA A 800 12.17 -36.53 -14.05
N HIS A 801 10.86 -36.77 -14.08
CA HIS A 801 10.12 -36.77 -15.35
C HIS A 801 10.08 -35.37 -15.94
N THR A 802 10.96 -35.11 -16.91
CA THR A 802 10.90 -33.94 -17.78
C THR A 802 10.67 -34.39 -19.21
N LEU A 803 9.46 -34.88 -19.45
CA LEU A 803 8.98 -35.15 -20.80
C LEU A 803 8.26 -33.91 -21.32
N ARG A 804 8.83 -33.31 -22.37
CA ARG A 804 8.07 -32.42 -23.24
C ARG A 804 7.31 -33.31 -24.20
N TYR A 805 6.00 -33.10 -24.29
CA TYR A 805 5.16 -33.71 -25.32
C TYR A 805 5.83 -33.57 -26.70
N SER A 806 6.24 -34.70 -27.29
CA SER A 806 6.89 -34.72 -28.61
C SER A 806 5.81 -34.76 -29.69
N ARG A 807 5.86 -33.86 -30.68
CA ARG A 807 4.95 -33.86 -31.84
C ARG A 807 5.14 -35.09 -32.75
N ASN A 808 6.20 -35.88 -32.55
CA ASN A 808 6.45 -37.13 -33.29
C ASN A 808 5.53 -38.30 -32.88
N ARG A 809 4.58 -38.07 -31.98
CA ARG A 809 3.63 -39.08 -31.46
C ARG A 809 2.73 -39.72 -32.53
N ILE A 810 2.55 -39.07 -33.68
CA ILE A 810 1.59 -39.49 -34.73
C ILE A 810 1.97 -40.85 -35.35
N ASN A 811 3.25 -41.25 -35.26
CA ASN A 811 3.76 -42.49 -35.87
C ASN A 811 4.31 -43.51 -34.84
N ASP A 812 4.04 -43.34 -33.53
CA ASP A 812 4.42 -44.34 -32.52
C ASP A 812 3.48 -45.54 -32.63
N THR A 813 4.04 -46.75 -32.79
CA THR A 813 3.25 -47.98 -32.96
C THR A 813 2.57 -48.43 -31.66
N GLY A 814 2.88 -47.78 -30.52
CA GLY A 814 2.35 -48.15 -29.21
C GLY A 814 2.96 -49.47 -28.69
N PRO A 815 2.65 -49.86 -27.45
CA PRO A 815 3.12 -51.11 -26.87
C PRO A 815 2.50 -52.32 -27.60
N ASP A 816 3.30 -53.35 -27.88
CA ASP A 816 2.81 -54.60 -28.47
C ASP A 816 2.50 -55.60 -27.35
N THR A 817 1.23 -55.60 -26.93
CA THR A 817 0.72 -56.54 -25.91
C THR A 817 0.10 -57.78 -26.55
N GLY A 818 0.24 -57.98 -27.87
CA GLY A 818 -0.42 -59.07 -28.60
C GLY A 818 -1.96 -58.97 -28.58
N GLY A 819 -2.52 -57.78 -28.37
CA GLY A 819 -3.96 -57.53 -28.27
C GLY A 819 -4.56 -57.75 -26.87
N ASN A 820 -3.73 -58.05 -25.86
CA ASN A 820 -4.19 -58.23 -24.48
C ASN A 820 -4.49 -56.88 -23.82
N VAL A 821 -5.64 -56.79 -23.13
CA VAL A 821 -6.07 -55.60 -22.38
C VAL A 821 -6.28 -55.97 -20.92
N LEU A 822 -5.75 -55.15 -20.00
CA LEU A 822 -5.92 -55.37 -18.56
C LEU A 822 -7.41 -55.33 -18.19
N PRO A 823 -7.96 -56.32 -17.46
CA PRO A 823 -9.39 -56.37 -17.17
C PRO A 823 -9.90 -55.16 -16.38
N ASP A 824 -11.10 -54.67 -16.70
CA ASP A 824 -11.69 -53.48 -16.06
C ASP A 824 -11.87 -53.63 -14.54
N THR A 825 -12.13 -54.85 -14.05
CA THR A 825 -12.21 -55.16 -12.62
C THR A 825 -10.89 -54.92 -11.88
N ILE A 826 -9.76 -55.08 -12.57
CA ILE A 826 -8.42 -54.82 -12.04
C ILE A 826 -8.12 -53.32 -12.01
N ARG A 827 -8.65 -52.57 -13.00
CA ARG A 827 -8.46 -51.12 -13.16
C ARG A 827 -9.18 -50.27 -12.12
N ASN A 828 -10.25 -50.80 -11.52
CA ASN A 828 -10.99 -50.10 -10.47
C ASN A 828 -10.14 -49.83 -9.22
N LYS A 829 -10.47 -48.74 -8.52
CA LYS A 829 -9.87 -48.38 -7.23
C LYS A 829 -9.96 -49.56 -6.24
N HIS A 830 -8.83 -49.98 -5.69
CA HIS A 830 -8.74 -51.06 -4.70
C HIS A 830 -7.83 -50.66 -3.54
N LEU A 831 -8.25 -50.97 -2.31
CA LEU A 831 -7.53 -50.60 -1.09
C LEU A 831 -6.83 -51.84 -0.52
N ILE A 832 -5.53 -51.75 -0.30
CA ILE A 832 -4.69 -52.81 0.24
C ILE A 832 -4.18 -52.37 1.61
N ARG A 833 -4.32 -53.22 2.63
CA ARG A 833 -3.80 -52.96 3.98
C ARG A 833 -2.49 -53.70 4.19
N TYR A 834 -1.58 -53.09 4.95
CA TYR A 834 -0.31 -53.71 5.28
C TYR A 834 0.10 -53.37 6.72
N ASP A 835 0.95 -54.22 7.29
CA ASP A 835 1.49 -54.02 8.63
C ASP A 835 2.64 -53.00 8.57
N ILE A 836 2.43 -51.85 9.22
CA ILE A 836 3.39 -50.74 9.25
C ILE A 836 4.66 -51.13 10.01
N GLU A 837 4.55 -51.93 11.08
CA GLU A 837 5.71 -52.31 11.89
C GLU A 837 6.59 -53.32 11.14
N GLN A 838 5.96 -54.23 10.38
CA GLN A 838 6.68 -55.21 9.59
C GLN A 838 7.32 -54.61 8.33
N TYR A 839 6.69 -53.60 7.73
CA TYR A 839 7.13 -52.94 6.49
C TYR A 839 7.27 -51.42 6.69
N ASP A 840 8.10 -51.01 7.65
CA ASP A 840 8.24 -49.61 8.06
C ASP A 840 9.05 -48.76 7.07
N LEU A 841 8.37 -48.31 6.01
CA LEU A 841 8.94 -47.37 5.04
C LEU A 841 9.05 -45.94 5.60
N ARG A 842 8.32 -45.59 6.66
CA ARG A 842 8.37 -44.24 7.26
C ARG A 842 9.72 -44.00 7.91
N LYS A 843 10.20 -44.97 8.69
CA LYS A 843 11.49 -44.91 9.38
C LYS A 843 12.65 -44.76 8.41
N GLU A 844 12.66 -45.53 7.32
CA GLU A 844 13.69 -45.42 6.28
C GLU A 844 13.70 -44.05 5.60
N ILE A 845 12.52 -43.46 5.37
CA ILE A 845 12.43 -42.12 4.78
C ILE A 845 12.87 -41.04 5.76
N ILE A 846 12.55 -41.15 7.06
CA ILE A 846 13.08 -40.22 8.08
C ILE A 846 14.61 -40.30 8.10
N ARG A 847 15.20 -41.51 8.15
CA ARG A 847 16.65 -41.73 8.12
C ARG A 847 17.29 -41.05 6.92
N MET A 848 16.72 -41.26 5.73
CA MET A 848 17.22 -40.65 4.49
C MET A 848 17.09 -39.12 4.49
N LEU A 849 15.96 -38.56 4.95
CA LEU A 849 15.74 -37.10 4.98
C LEU A 849 16.71 -36.39 5.94
N GLN A 850 17.15 -37.03 7.02
CA GLN A 850 18.14 -36.48 7.94
C GLN A 850 19.54 -36.34 7.32
N GLN A 851 19.86 -37.13 6.29
CA GLN A 851 21.17 -37.08 5.61
C GLN A 851 21.22 -36.01 4.52
N LEU A 852 20.06 -35.49 4.11
CA LEU A 852 19.98 -34.45 3.09
C LEU A 852 20.36 -33.08 3.64
N ASP A 853 20.91 -32.24 2.77
CA ASP A 853 21.29 -30.86 3.12
C ASP A 853 20.04 -30.09 3.62
N PRO A 854 20.04 -29.60 4.88
CA PRO A 854 18.89 -28.94 5.48
C PRO A 854 18.52 -27.62 4.80
N GLU A 855 19.47 -26.93 4.17
CA GLU A 855 19.22 -25.71 3.40
C GLU A 855 18.75 -25.99 1.96
N MET A 856 18.88 -27.24 1.49
CA MET A 856 18.53 -27.63 0.13
C MET A 856 17.27 -28.48 0.05
N VAL A 857 17.03 -29.40 0.98
CA VAL A 857 15.84 -30.27 0.96
C VAL A 857 14.94 -29.99 2.16
N GLY A 858 15.52 -29.84 3.35
CA GLY A 858 14.78 -29.43 4.55
C GLY A 858 15.23 -30.09 5.83
N THR A 859 14.59 -29.71 6.92
CA THR A 859 14.88 -30.21 8.27
C THR A 859 13.59 -30.41 9.06
N PHE A 860 13.63 -31.17 10.15
CA PHE A 860 12.48 -31.38 11.03
C PHE A 860 12.35 -30.25 12.05
N ARG A 861 11.12 -29.79 12.32
CA ARG A 861 10.86 -28.89 13.47
C ARG A 861 11.21 -29.63 14.76
N GLN A 862 11.91 -28.97 15.67
CA GLN A 862 12.12 -29.50 17.02
C GLN A 862 10.83 -29.36 17.81
N ASP A 863 10.25 -30.49 18.18
CA ASP A 863 9.15 -30.57 19.14
C ASP A 863 9.71 -30.34 20.57
N THR A 864 9.03 -29.56 21.41
CA THR A 864 9.52 -29.21 22.78
C THR A 864 9.19 -30.31 23.78
N GLU A 865 8.26 -31.20 23.45
CA GLU A 865 7.75 -32.23 24.35
C GLU A 865 8.23 -33.66 24.01
N SER A 866 8.64 -33.93 22.77
CA SER A 866 9.14 -35.27 22.35
C SER A 866 10.41 -35.18 21.48
N GLN A 867 11.37 -36.09 21.70
CA GLN A 867 12.58 -36.20 20.87
C GLN A 867 12.34 -36.98 19.55
N GLU A 868 11.10 -37.42 19.26
CA GLU A 868 10.79 -38.26 18.10
C GLU A 868 10.53 -37.44 16.82
N LEU A 869 11.22 -37.78 15.73
CA LEU A 869 11.05 -37.11 14.44
C LEU A 869 9.81 -37.63 13.69
N LYS A 870 8.94 -36.72 13.26
CA LYS A 870 7.72 -37.03 12.50
C LYS A 870 7.77 -36.42 11.10
N LEU A 871 7.39 -37.18 10.08
CA LEU A 871 7.36 -36.72 8.67
C LEU A 871 6.49 -35.47 8.47
N GLU A 872 5.40 -35.39 9.23
CA GLU A 872 4.46 -34.27 9.27
C GLU A 872 5.12 -32.95 9.70
N ASN A 873 6.22 -33.02 10.44
CA ASN A 873 6.99 -31.88 10.94
C ASN A 873 8.21 -31.53 10.07
N PHE A 874 8.38 -32.19 8.92
CA PHE A 874 9.47 -31.87 8.00
C PHE A 874 9.21 -30.52 7.31
N VAL A 875 10.19 -29.62 7.29
CA VAL A 875 10.08 -28.27 6.72
C VAL A 875 10.98 -28.16 5.51
N VAL A 876 10.38 -27.98 4.33
CA VAL A 876 11.10 -27.75 3.08
C VAL A 876 11.49 -26.27 2.98
N PRO A 877 12.71 -25.88 2.58
CA PRO A 877 13.04 -24.48 2.38
C PRO A 877 12.29 -23.94 1.16
N GLN A 878 11.75 -22.72 1.23
CA GLN A 878 10.94 -22.14 0.14
C GLN A 878 11.70 -22.10 -1.20
N MET A 879 13.01 -21.87 -1.17
CA MET A 879 13.87 -21.85 -2.36
C MET A 879 14.00 -23.20 -3.05
N SER A 880 13.78 -24.30 -2.32
CA SER A 880 13.82 -25.68 -2.81
C SER A 880 12.60 -26.04 -3.65
N LEU A 881 11.53 -25.25 -3.60
CA LEU A 881 10.37 -25.42 -4.49
C LEU A 881 10.41 -24.46 -5.69
N LEU A 882 11.34 -23.50 -5.75
CA LEU A 882 11.40 -22.51 -6.83
C LEU A 882 12.30 -22.96 -7.99
N PRO A 883 11.78 -23.07 -9.24
CA PRO A 883 12.60 -23.43 -10.39
C PRO A 883 13.64 -22.36 -10.73
N ALA A 884 14.86 -22.77 -11.07
CA ALA A 884 16.00 -21.91 -11.39
C ALA A 884 15.73 -21.01 -12.61
N LYS A 885 14.95 -21.48 -13.60
CA LYS A 885 14.68 -20.73 -14.86
C LYS A 885 13.41 -19.89 -14.87
N LYS A 886 12.50 -20.00 -13.90
CA LYS A 886 11.21 -19.27 -13.88
C LYS A 886 11.08 -18.20 -12.80
N SER A 887 11.97 -18.14 -11.82
CA SER A 887 11.87 -17.13 -10.77
C SER A 887 12.62 -15.85 -11.16
N ARG A 888 12.00 -14.69 -10.92
CA ARG A 888 12.68 -13.39 -10.91
C ARG A 888 13.73 -13.27 -9.78
N ALA A 889 13.96 -14.33 -9.00
CA ALA A 889 15.00 -14.41 -7.99
C ALA A 889 16.21 -15.17 -8.56
N LYS A 890 17.40 -14.58 -8.46
CA LYS A 890 18.63 -15.13 -9.05
C LYS A 890 19.15 -16.44 -8.42
N ASN A 891 18.42 -17.08 -7.49
CA ASN A 891 18.91 -18.15 -6.61
C ASN A 891 17.95 -19.36 -6.39
N GLY A 892 16.96 -19.61 -7.25
CA GLY A 892 16.07 -20.78 -7.14
C GLY A 892 16.82 -22.12 -7.11
N LYS A 893 16.52 -23.01 -6.15
CA LYS A 893 17.22 -24.30 -5.96
C LYS A 893 16.35 -25.50 -6.37
N GLY A 894 15.18 -25.31 -6.97
CA GLY A 894 14.18 -26.36 -7.22
C GLY A 894 14.70 -27.60 -7.95
N GLU A 895 15.36 -27.43 -9.09
CA GLU A 895 15.90 -28.55 -9.86
C GLU A 895 17.06 -29.24 -9.13
N LYS A 896 17.85 -28.48 -8.35
CA LYS A 896 18.94 -29.04 -7.54
C LYS A 896 18.40 -29.83 -6.35
N ALA A 897 17.37 -29.33 -5.68
CA ALA A 897 16.71 -30.00 -4.57
C ALA A 897 16.00 -31.28 -5.04
N GLN A 898 15.27 -31.23 -6.16
CA GLN A 898 14.69 -32.43 -6.78
C GLN A 898 15.76 -33.44 -7.21
N LYS A 899 16.86 -32.97 -7.83
CA LYS A 899 17.97 -33.85 -8.20
C LYS A 899 18.61 -34.50 -6.97
N SER A 900 18.88 -33.73 -5.91
CA SER A 900 19.44 -34.25 -4.65
C SER A 900 18.54 -35.32 -4.03
N LEU A 901 17.24 -35.04 -3.92
CA LEU A 901 16.26 -36.01 -3.41
C LEU A 901 16.18 -37.26 -4.31
N SER A 902 16.22 -37.08 -5.64
CA SER A 902 16.22 -38.18 -6.62
C SER A 902 17.47 -39.05 -6.50
N ASP A 903 18.65 -38.43 -6.40
CA ASP A 903 19.93 -39.13 -6.31
C ASP A 903 20.01 -39.96 -5.01
N TYR A 904 19.53 -39.42 -3.88
CA TYR A 904 19.49 -40.18 -2.62
C TYR A 904 18.52 -41.36 -2.68
N VAL A 905 17.28 -41.14 -3.13
CA VAL A 905 16.29 -42.23 -3.27
C VAL A 905 16.79 -43.32 -4.22
N THR A 906 17.49 -42.95 -5.30
CA THR A 906 18.00 -43.90 -6.30
C THR A 906 19.23 -44.69 -5.81
N ASN A 907 19.96 -44.21 -4.81
CA ASN A 907 21.19 -44.86 -4.35
C ASN A 907 21.07 -45.48 -2.95
N ASP A 908 19.97 -45.26 -2.22
CA ASP A 908 19.78 -45.81 -0.88
C ASP A 908 19.36 -47.29 -0.91
N VAL A 909 20.32 -48.17 -0.63
CA VAL A 909 20.14 -49.63 -0.65
C VAL A 909 19.19 -50.12 0.44
N GLU A 910 19.20 -49.50 1.62
CA GLU A 910 18.37 -49.91 2.76
C GLU A 910 16.89 -49.65 2.48
N PHE A 911 16.57 -48.45 1.98
CA PHE A 911 15.23 -48.08 1.53
C PHE A 911 14.74 -48.99 0.40
N HIS A 912 15.59 -49.27 -0.58
CA HIS A 912 15.25 -50.19 -1.66
C HIS A 912 14.94 -51.61 -1.19
N ASN A 913 15.71 -52.13 -0.24
CA ASN A 913 15.46 -53.47 0.32
C ASN A 913 14.15 -53.52 1.11
N ALA A 914 13.81 -52.46 1.85
CA ALA A 914 12.54 -52.34 2.54
C ALA A 914 11.36 -52.24 1.55
N PHE A 915 11.50 -51.41 0.52
CA PHE A 915 10.50 -51.25 -0.54
C PHE A 915 10.28 -52.53 -1.34
N ASP A 916 11.35 -53.19 -1.79
CA ASP A 916 11.26 -54.45 -2.54
C ASP A 916 10.54 -55.52 -1.73
N ARG A 917 10.88 -55.65 -0.44
CA ARG A 917 10.22 -56.59 0.46
C ARG A 917 8.74 -56.30 0.62
N PHE A 918 8.37 -55.02 0.78
CA PHE A 918 6.98 -54.60 0.86
C PHE A 918 6.21 -54.96 -0.42
N VAL A 919 6.74 -54.61 -1.60
CA VAL A 919 6.06 -54.88 -2.87
C VAL A 919 5.93 -56.38 -3.11
N GLU A 920 7.01 -57.16 -2.96
CA GLU A 920 7.03 -58.59 -3.25
C GLU A 920 6.19 -59.42 -2.28
N LYS A 921 6.03 -58.97 -1.02
CA LYS A 921 5.30 -59.72 0.01
C LYS A 921 3.87 -59.26 0.26
N VAL A 922 3.52 -58.03 -0.16
CA VAL A 922 2.18 -57.46 0.07
C VAL A 922 1.48 -57.17 -1.25
N ILE A 923 2.10 -56.40 -2.13
CA ILE A 923 1.43 -55.84 -3.31
C ILE A 923 1.27 -56.89 -4.42
N LEU A 924 2.34 -57.60 -4.77
CA LEU A 924 2.29 -58.57 -5.88
C LEU A 924 1.39 -59.78 -5.57
N PRO A 925 1.40 -60.36 -4.36
CA PRO A 925 0.48 -61.45 -4.02
C PRO A 925 -0.99 -61.01 -4.13
N GLU A 926 -1.35 -59.86 -3.55
CA GLU A 926 -2.71 -59.32 -3.64
C GLU A 926 -3.12 -59.05 -5.10
N LEU A 927 -2.21 -58.53 -5.92
CA LEU A 927 -2.49 -58.30 -7.34
C LEU A 927 -2.66 -59.61 -8.12
N LYS A 928 -1.83 -60.63 -7.83
CA LYS A 928 -1.94 -61.97 -8.42
C LYS A 928 -3.27 -62.62 -8.04
N ASP A 929 -3.69 -62.51 -6.78
CA ASP A 929 -4.97 -63.05 -6.31
C ASP A 929 -6.16 -62.36 -6.99
N ARG A 930 -6.09 -61.04 -7.21
CA ARG A 930 -7.12 -60.32 -7.97
C ARG A 930 -7.17 -60.75 -9.43
N LEU A 931 -6.02 -60.97 -10.08
CA LEU A 931 -5.94 -61.47 -11.45
C LEU A 931 -6.52 -62.89 -11.55
N LEU A 932 -6.25 -63.75 -10.56
CA LEU A 932 -6.83 -65.09 -10.49
C LEU A 932 -8.35 -65.02 -10.28
N ALA A 933 -8.82 -64.16 -9.36
CA ALA A 933 -10.24 -64.02 -9.04
C ALA A 933 -11.09 -63.52 -10.21
N CYS A 934 -10.53 -62.72 -11.13
CA CYS A 934 -11.23 -62.30 -12.34
C CYS A 934 -10.98 -63.22 -13.56
N GLY A 935 -10.26 -64.33 -13.38
CA GLY A 935 -9.96 -65.29 -14.44
C GLY A 935 -8.93 -64.82 -15.47
N ALA A 936 -8.15 -63.79 -15.17
CA ALA A 936 -7.10 -63.27 -16.05
C ALA A 936 -5.88 -64.20 -16.13
N ILE A 937 -5.69 -65.05 -15.12
CA ILE A 937 -4.62 -66.06 -15.05
C ILE A 937 -5.19 -67.38 -14.55
N GLN A 938 -4.52 -68.50 -14.85
CA GLN A 938 -4.88 -69.82 -14.35
C GLN A 938 -4.31 -70.08 -12.95
N GLU A 939 -4.93 -70.99 -12.22
CA GLU A 939 -4.45 -71.43 -10.91
C GLU A 939 -3.02 -71.99 -11.02
N ASN A 940 -2.10 -71.52 -10.16
CA ASN A 940 -0.66 -71.82 -10.18
C ASN A 940 0.14 -71.28 -11.39
N ALA A 941 -0.44 -70.47 -12.28
CA ALA A 941 0.32 -69.85 -13.36
C ALA A 941 1.33 -68.82 -12.80
N PRO A 942 2.60 -68.83 -13.27
CA PRO A 942 3.54 -67.79 -12.91
C PRO A 942 3.14 -66.47 -13.58
N VAL A 943 3.19 -65.38 -12.83
CA VAL A 943 2.88 -64.03 -13.34
C VAL A 943 4.13 -63.18 -13.31
N HIS A 944 4.42 -62.56 -14.45
CA HIS A 944 5.57 -61.67 -14.57
C HIS A 944 5.13 -60.22 -14.36
N PHE A 945 5.72 -59.59 -13.35
CA PHE A 945 5.48 -58.20 -12.97
C PHE A 945 6.72 -57.33 -13.24
N GLU A 946 6.47 -56.13 -13.75
CA GLU A 946 7.46 -55.09 -14.00
C GLU A 946 7.24 -53.94 -13.01
N ILE A 947 8.08 -53.85 -11.98
CA ILE A 947 7.88 -52.91 -10.86
C ILE A 947 8.72 -51.66 -11.08
N GLN A 948 8.12 -50.47 -10.97
CA GLN A 948 8.87 -49.20 -10.95
C GLN A 948 9.81 -49.15 -9.74
N ARG A 949 11.12 -49.10 -9.98
CA ARG A 949 12.14 -49.07 -8.92
C ARG A 949 13.29 -48.12 -9.29
N PRO A 950 13.55 -47.03 -8.53
CA PRO A 950 12.91 -46.65 -7.27
C PRO A 950 11.45 -46.19 -7.39
N PRO A 951 10.68 -46.23 -6.28
CA PRO A 951 9.40 -45.53 -6.20
C PRO A 951 9.60 -44.02 -6.19
N THR A 952 8.53 -43.28 -6.48
CA THR A 952 8.52 -41.83 -6.43
C THR A 952 8.08 -41.35 -5.04
N LEU A 953 9.00 -40.75 -4.29
CA LEU A 953 8.72 -40.04 -3.04
C LEU A 953 8.26 -38.62 -3.33
N ARG A 954 7.18 -38.18 -2.69
CA ARG A 954 6.65 -36.81 -2.79
C ARG A 954 6.55 -36.15 -1.43
N ILE A 955 7.04 -34.92 -1.34
CA ILE A 955 7.00 -34.06 -0.16
C ILE A 955 6.24 -32.79 -0.54
N GLN A 956 5.03 -32.65 0.00
CA GLN A 956 4.14 -31.51 -0.20
C GLN A 956 4.03 -30.70 1.10
N PRO A 957 4.80 -29.62 1.25
CA PRO A 957 4.83 -28.88 2.50
C PRO A 957 3.58 -28.00 2.68
N GLY A 958 3.27 -27.70 3.94
CA GLY A 958 2.10 -26.90 4.33
C GLY A 958 2.46 -25.82 5.37
N PRO A 959 1.76 -24.67 5.38
CA PRO A 959 0.61 -24.33 4.54
C PRO A 959 1.03 -23.82 3.15
N SER A 960 0.37 -24.28 2.09
CA SER A 960 0.68 -24.02 0.69
C SER A 960 -0.58 -23.82 -0.17
N THR A 961 -0.56 -22.79 -1.03
CA THR A 961 -1.61 -22.54 -2.04
C THR A 961 -1.33 -23.25 -3.38
N ARG A 962 -0.28 -24.07 -3.46
CA ARG A 962 0.16 -24.72 -4.71
C ARG A 962 -0.46 -26.12 -4.84
N ALA A 963 -1.11 -26.37 -5.97
CA ALA A 963 -1.66 -27.68 -6.35
C ALA A 963 -0.85 -28.32 -7.49
N VAL A 964 -0.92 -29.64 -7.61
CA VAL A 964 -0.54 -30.37 -8.83
C VAL A 964 -1.76 -30.39 -9.73
N ALA A 965 -1.61 -30.04 -11.01
CA ALA A 965 -2.73 -30.03 -11.96
C ALA A 965 -3.20 -31.45 -12.31
N ALA A 966 -4.47 -31.58 -12.67
CA ALA A 966 -5.05 -32.84 -13.12
C ALA A 966 -4.41 -33.34 -14.41
N HIS A 967 -3.96 -34.60 -14.40
CA HIS A 967 -3.34 -35.28 -15.53
C HIS A 967 -3.59 -36.79 -15.44
N ASN A 968 -3.46 -37.49 -16.56
CA ASN A 968 -3.34 -38.94 -16.60
C ASN A 968 -1.93 -39.34 -17.05
N ASP A 969 -1.50 -40.52 -16.63
CA ASP A 969 -0.11 -40.94 -16.80
C ASP A 969 0.19 -41.37 -18.24
N ALA A 970 -0.82 -41.76 -19.04
CA ALA A 970 -0.64 -42.06 -20.47
C ALA A 970 -0.05 -40.88 -21.26
N THR A 971 -0.29 -39.63 -20.83
CA THR A 971 0.35 -38.44 -21.44
C THR A 971 1.86 -38.35 -21.23
N TYR A 972 2.41 -39.14 -20.29
CA TYR A 972 3.82 -39.23 -19.97
C TYR A 972 4.46 -40.55 -20.42
N GLY A 973 3.77 -41.36 -21.23
CA GLY A 973 4.32 -42.61 -21.78
C GLY A 973 4.11 -43.85 -20.91
N HIS A 974 3.15 -43.80 -19.99
CA HIS A 974 2.72 -44.97 -19.20
C HIS A 974 1.66 -45.79 -19.96
N GLN A 975 1.70 -47.12 -19.80
CA GLN A 975 0.88 -48.05 -20.59
C GLN A 975 -0.48 -48.37 -19.92
N ASP A 976 -1.40 -48.93 -20.69
CA ASP A 976 -2.69 -49.44 -20.19
C ASP A 976 -2.57 -50.73 -19.35
N GLY A 977 -1.41 -51.38 -19.38
CA GLY A 977 -1.08 -52.60 -18.64
C GLY A 977 -0.46 -52.39 -17.27
N GLU A 978 -0.36 -51.14 -16.80
CA GLU A 978 0.21 -50.79 -15.49
C GLU A 978 -0.81 -50.14 -14.55
N LEU A 979 -0.67 -50.44 -13.25
CA LEU A 979 -1.48 -49.85 -12.18
C LEU A 979 -0.66 -48.89 -11.33
N ASN A 980 -1.28 -47.79 -10.91
CA ASN A 980 -0.72 -46.86 -9.94
C ASN A 980 -1.02 -47.32 -8.52
N PHE A 981 -0.02 -47.24 -7.66
CA PHE A 981 -0.15 -47.45 -6.22
C PHE A 981 0.23 -46.15 -5.52
N TRP A 982 -0.72 -45.57 -4.79
CA TRP A 982 -0.52 -44.39 -3.97
C TRP A 982 -0.63 -44.72 -2.48
N MET A 983 0.35 -44.27 -1.71
CA MET A 983 0.52 -44.61 -0.30
C MET A 983 0.84 -43.36 0.53
N PRO A 984 -0.05 -42.91 1.42
CA PRO A 984 0.26 -41.83 2.35
C PRO A 984 1.23 -42.32 3.42
N LEU A 985 2.31 -41.58 3.62
CA LEU A 985 3.28 -41.81 4.69
C LEU A 985 3.18 -40.77 5.80
N SER A 986 2.32 -39.77 5.64
CA SER A 986 1.93 -38.80 6.65
C SER A 986 0.44 -38.95 6.95
N ASP A 987 -0.01 -38.68 8.19
CA ASP A 987 -1.44 -38.79 8.52
C ASP A 987 -2.30 -37.80 7.68
N PRO A 988 -3.22 -38.29 6.83
CA PRO A 988 -4.11 -37.44 6.05
C PRO A 988 -5.02 -36.54 6.90
N LYS A 989 -5.33 -36.94 8.14
CA LYS A 989 -6.14 -36.11 9.07
C LYS A 989 -5.40 -34.86 9.54
N LEU A 990 -4.08 -34.95 9.72
CA LEU A 990 -3.26 -33.81 10.12
C LEU A 990 -2.98 -32.89 8.94
N THR A 991 -2.66 -33.49 7.79
CA THR A 991 -2.27 -32.73 6.60
C THR A 991 -3.45 -32.15 5.80
N ASN A 992 -4.67 -32.61 6.06
CA ASN A 992 -5.89 -32.22 5.34
C ASN A 992 -5.76 -32.24 3.80
N THR A 993 -4.92 -33.14 3.27
CA THR A 993 -4.57 -33.20 1.85
C THR A 993 -4.44 -34.64 1.37
N ASP A 994 -5.15 -35.01 0.31
CA ASP A 994 -5.19 -36.37 -0.29
C ASP A 994 -4.87 -36.30 -1.81
N LEU A 995 -4.68 -37.44 -2.48
CA LEU A 995 -4.70 -37.52 -3.94
C LEU A 995 -6.14 -37.68 -4.44
N TRP A 996 -6.54 -36.88 -5.42
CA TRP A 996 -7.89 -36.88 -5.97
C TRP A 996 -7.87 -37.48 -7.36
N CYS A 997 -8.81 -38.39 -7.65
CA CYS A 997 -8.91 -39.11 -8.92
C CYS A 997 -10.36 -39.13 -9.40
N GLU A 998 -10.58 -39.04 -10.71
CA GLU A 998 -11.91 -39.28 -11.30
C GLU A 998 -12.31 -40.75 -11.19
N SER A 999 -13.61 -41.02 -11.15
CA SER A 999 -14.13 -42.38 -10.97
C SER A 999 -13.96 -43.25 -12.22
N LYS A 1000 -14.03 -42.63 -13.41
CA LYS A 1000 -13.79 -43.23 -14.72
C LYS A 1000 -13.14 -42.22 -15.67
N PRO A 1001 -12.44 -42.68 -16.72
CA PRO A 1001 -11.77 -41.79 -17.67
C PRO A 1001 -12.72 -40.76 -18.29
N GLY A 1002 -12.40 -39.47 -18.11
CA GLY A 1002 -13.10 -38.36 -18.76
C GLY A 1002 -14.38 -37.86 -18.08
N LEU A 1003 -14.70 -38.34 -16.87
CA LEU A 1003 -15.86 -37.85 -16.10
C LEU A 1003 -15.56 -36.57 -15.31
N GLU A 1004 -14.29 -36.33 -14.97
CA GLU A 1004 -13.85 -35.18 -14.17
C GLU A 1004 -14.57 -35.05 -12.79
N ASP A 1005 -15.11 -36.14 -12.27
CA ASP A 1005 -15.82 -36.26 -10.98
C ASP A 1005 -14.87 -36.59 -9.82
N TYR A 1006 -13.86 -35.73 -9.65
CA TYR A 1006 -12.75 -36.01 -8.74
C TYR A 1006 -13.20 -36.23 -7.29
N ALA A 1007 -12.73 -37.32 -6.71
CA ALA A 1007 -12.90 -37.65 -5.29
C ALA A 1007 -11.56 -38.07 -4.66
N PRO A 1008 -11.38 -37.86 -3.34
CA PRO A 1008 -10.19 -38.34 -2.64
C PRO A 1008 -10.03 -39.86 -2.72
N LEU A 1009 -8.78 -40.33 -2.85
CA LEU A 1009 -8.48 -41.76 -2.79
C LEU A 1009 -8.75 -42.35 -1.39
N GLY A 1010 -8.67 -41.55 -0.33
CA GLY A 1010 -9.16 -41.93 1.00
C GLY A 1010 -8.34 -43.01 1.71
N ALA A 1011 -7.08 -43.20 1.30
CA ALA A 1011 -6.16 -44.14 1.96
C ALA A 1011 -5.74 -43.59 3.33
N LYS A 1012 -5.64 -44.46 4.34
CA LYS A 1012 -5.09 -44.12 5.65
C LYS A 1012 -3.66 -44.61 5.80
N LEU A 1013 -3.01 -44.22 6.89
CA LEU A 1013 -1.72 -44.79 7.25
C LEU A 1013 -1.83 -46.30 7.43
N GLY A 1014 -0.92 -47.07 6.81
CA GLY A 1014 -1.03 -48.54 6.75
C GLY A 1014 -1.89 -49.07 5.60
N GLU A 1015 -2.35 -48.18 4.70
CA GLU A 1015 -3.11 -48.56 3.51
C GLU A 1015 -2.47 -48.02 2.23
N VAL A 1016 -2.62 -48.75 1.14
CA VAL A 1016 -2.19 -48.37 -0.22
C VAL A 1016 -3.38 -48.48 -1.15
N VAL A 1017 -3.59 -47.49 -2.00
CA VAL A 1017 -4.65 -47.52 -3.00
C VAL A 1017 -4.07 -47.83 -4.37
N ALA A 1018 -4.52 -48.94 -4.96
CA ALA A 1018 -4.32 -49.26 -6.36
C ALA A 1018 -5.42 -48.61 -7.21
N PHE A 1019 -5.04 -47.94 -8.30
CA PHE A 1019 -5.98 -47.34 -9.24
C PHE A 1019 -5.35 -47.22 -10.64
N HIS A 1020 -6.18 -47.06 -11.68
CA HIS A 1020 -5.70 -46.94 -13.05
C HIS A 1020 -5.43 -45.49 -13.45
N GLY A 1021 -4.31 -44.93 -12.97
CA GLY A 1021 -3.88 -43.55 -13.24
C GLY A 1021 -3.37 -43.32 -14.67
N SER A 1022 -3.08 -44.39 -15.43
CA SER A 1022 -2.80 -44.31 -16.87
C SER A 1022 -3.96 -43.67 -17.64
N SER A 1023 -5.20 -44.07 -17.35
CA SER A 1023 -6.39 -43.54 -18.03
C SER A 1023 -7.08 -42.42 -17.25
N CYS A 1024 -7.23 -42.54 -15.92
CA CYS A 1024 -7.98 -41.60 -15.11
C CYS A 1024 -7.15 -40.38 -14.72
N LYS A 1025 -7.70 -39.18 -14.93
CA LYS A 1025 -7.11 -37.93 -14.45
C LYS A 1025 -7.08 -37.89 -12.93
N HIS A 1026 -5.94 -37.51 -12.37
CA HIS A 1026 -5.75 -37.32 -10.95
C HIS A 1026 -4.90 -36.09 -10.64
N TYR A 1027 -5.09 -35.51 -9.45
CA TYR A 1027 -4.42 -34.28 -9.03
C TYR A 1027 -4.25 -34.24 -7.51
N ALA A 1028 -3.31 -33.41 -7.03
CA ALA A 1028 -3.13 -33.16 -5.61
C ALA A 1028 -3.53 -31.70 -5.32
N PRO A 1029 -4.51 -31.45 -4.43
CA PRO A 1029 -4.95 -30.09 -4.08
C PRO A 1029 -3.87 -29.34 -3.28
N PRO A 1030 -4.04 -28.02 -3.05
CA PRO A 1030 -3.20 -27.27 -2.12
C PRO A 1030 -3.20 -27.88 -0.72
N ASN A 1031 -2.08 -27.77 0.00
CA ASN A 1031 -1.97 -28.25 1.38
C ASN A 1031 -2.15 -27.08 2.34
N GLU A 1032 -3.38 -26.84 2.79
CA GLU A 1032 -3.71 -25.69 3.66
C GLU A 1032 -3.26 -25.88 5.11
N SER A 1033 -2.91 -27.11 5.51
CA SER A 1033 -2.46 -27.43 6.88
C SER A 1033 -1.05 -26.92 7.15
N ILE A 1034 -0.65 -26.82 8.42
CA ILE A 1034 0.73 -26.47 8.81
C ILE A 1034 1.72 -27.64 8.72
N TYR A 1035 1.24 -28.82 8.34
CA TYR A 1035 2.00 -30.07 8.32
C TYR A 1035 2.39 -30.44 6.88
N THR A 1036 3.52 -31.12 6.73
CA THR A 1036 3.98 -31.60 5.42
C THR A 1036 3.35 -32.95 5.09
N ARG A 1037 2.73 -33.08 3.91
CA ARG A 1037 2.26 -34.36 3.38
C ARG A 1037 3.41 -35.09 2.69
N VAL A 1038 3.68 -36.30 3.12
CA VAL A 1038 4.68 -37.20 2.52
C VAL A 1038 3.96 -38.44 1.98
N SER A 1039 4.23 -38.83 0.74
CA SER A 1039 3.62 -40.01 0.11
C SER A 1039 4.58 -40.73 -0.83
N LEU A 1040 4.33 -42.02 -1.09
CA LEU A 1040 4.99 -42.81 -2.13
C LEU A 1040 4.01 -43.10 -3.27
N ASP A 1041 4.53 -43.02 -4.49
CA ASP A 1041 3.85 -43.40 -5.73
C ASP A 1041 4.73 -44.38 -6.53
N PHE A 1042 4.19 -45.53 -6.92
CA PHE A 1042 4.88 -46.45 -7.83
C PHE A 1042 3.89 -47.15 -8.77
N ARG A 1043 4.42 -47.83 -9.80
CA ARG A 1043 3.61 -48.58 -10.76
C ARG A 1043 4.07 -50.03 -10.86
N VAL A 1044 3.12 -50.89 -11.17
CA VAL A 1044 3.36 -52.31 -11.48
C VAL A 1044 2.72 -52.62 -12.83
N GLY A 1045 3.55 -53.00 -13.81
CA GLY A 1045 3.11 -53.53 -15.09
C GLY A 1045 2.87 -55.05 -15.00
N VAL A 1046 1.82 -55.55 -15.65
CA VAL A 1046 1.43 -56.97 -15.64
C VAL A 1046 1.60 -57.56 -17.04
N VAL A 1047 2.53 -58.48 -17.24
CA VAL A 1047 2.73 -59.17 -18.54
C VAL A 1047 1.67 -60.29 -18.69
N PRO A 1048 1.00 -60.47 -19.85
CA PRO A 1048 1.26 -59.86 -21.17
C PRO A 1048 0.51 -58.55 -21.46
N TYR A 1049 -0.26 -58.01 -20.52
CA TYR A 1049 -0.97 -56.73 -20.69
C TYR A 1049 -0.02 -55.53 -20.78
N TYR A 1050 1.24 -55.73 -20.40
CA TYR A 1050 2.31 -54.76 -20.38
C TYR A 1050 3.47 -55.19 -21.27
N ASP A 1051 3.94 -54.28 -22.12
CA ASP A 1051 5.12 -54.49 -22.96
C ASP A 1051 6.38 -53.95 -22.25
N PRO A 1052 7.28 -54.83 -21.75
CA PRO A 1052 8.47 -54.40 -21.02
C PRO A 1052 9.55 -53.78 -21.91
N GLU A 1053 9.48 -53.97 -23.23
CA GLU A 1053 10.47 -53.48 -24.20
C GLU A 1053 10.02 -52.17 -24.86
N TRP A 1054 8.72 -51.87 -24.88
CA TRP A 1054 8.22 -50.60 -25.40
C TRP A 1054 8.67 -49.40 -24.55
N ARG A 1055 9.16 -48.37 -25.23
CA ARG A 1055 9.51 -47.06 -24.68
C ARG A 1055 8.96 -45.99 -25.60
N MET A 1056 8.32 -44.98 -25.03
CA MET A 1056 7.75 -43.88 -25.81
C MET A 1056 8.86 -43.10 -26.53
N LEU A 1057 8.71 -42.87 -27.84
CA LEU A 1057 9.71 -42.17 -28.64
C LEU A 1057 9.85 -40.70 -28.21
N GLY A 1058 11.07 -40.30 -27.84
CA GLY A 1058 11.39 -38.94 -27.40
C GLY A 1058 11.42 -38.74 -25.89
N THR A 1059 11.36 -39.83 -25.10
CA THR A 1059 11.62 -39.77 -23.66
C THR A 1059 13.09 -39.52 -23.34
N LYS A 1060 13.36 -38.66 -22.34
CA LYS A 1060 14.73 -38.32 -21.90
C LYS A 1060 15.22 -39.14 -20.71
N SER A 1061 14.30 -39.79 -19.99
CA SER A 1061 14.57 -40.56 -18.79
C SER A 1061 13.34 -41.40 -18.46
N ASP A 1062 13.44 -42.72 -18.57
CA ASP A 1062 12.39 -43.65 -18.15
C ASP A 1062 12.71 -44.21 -16.75
N HIS A 1063 11.69 -44.66 -16.04
CA HIS A 1063 11.90 -45.33 -14.76
C HIS A 1063 12.64 -46.66 -14.98
N LEU A 1064 13.62 -46.91 -14.11
CA LEU A 1064 14.19 -48.24 -13.96
C LEU A 1064 13.10 -49.18 -13.43
N ARG A 1065 13.18 -50.45 -13.83
CA ARG A 1065 12.21 -51.49 -13.49
C ARG A 1065 12.90 -52.70 -12.91
N LYS A 1066 12.23 -53.35 -11.97
CA LYS A 1066 12.61 -54.65 -11.43
C LYS A 1066 11.63 -55.70 -11.93
N LYS A 1067 12.17 -56.71 -12.62
CA LYS A 1067 11.43 -57.89 -13.07
C LYS A 1067 11.23 -58.84 -11.89
N VAL A 1068 10.00 -59.23 -11.62
CA VAL A 1068 9.66 -60.22 -10.60
C VAL A 1068 8.71 -61.24 -11.19
N LEU A 1069 9.06 -62.52 -11.06
CA LEU A 1069 8.22 -63.64 -11.43
C LEU A 1069 7.66 -64.25 -10.14
N LEU A 1070 6.34 -64.28 -10.01
CA LEU A 1070 5.63 -64.79 -8.81
C LEU A 1070 4.72 -65.96 -9.15
#